data_AF-I1YII4-F1
#
_entry.id   AF-I1YII4-F1
#
_cell.length_a   1.000
_cell.length_b   1.000
_cell.length_c   1.000
_cell.angle_alpha   90.00
_cell.angle_beta   90.00
_cell.angle_gamma   90.00
#
_symmetry.space_group_name_H-M   'P 1'
#
loop_
_entity.id
_entity.type
_entity.pdbx_description
1 polymer ?
#
loop_
_entity_poly.entity_id
_entity_poly.type
_entity_poly.pdbx_seq_one_letter_code
_entity_poly.pdbx_strand_id
1 'polypeptide(L)'
;MTRYGDSIERIQATLTLMVWMAILFLPLSLQAATLEEKRATRLERMGVMIGRSDNYEVYSNQAEFNNGKAVCSIGLAVADRAKAEAEFNTRQEALRLAHEPEERRIQQALTDIGNTLRSQKLSGPEVKRLTEDMARLMEENKDLKARYLEQTDAIDASRNAAISKAGATKVDFNILHTPSHPTQTILPFSGDQPDNRFIKSLNDIVSLFLGTCGKTNGAYSSHYYKNAFRYGESDKPVLSFGYEVENNRLNFNRCDTPACRAIRSSRGITADPQENPELTLAGFIKGELQKAESAGDYRKAFAYEAGRREGIVYKLDPYWGRYDGFDIARRIFEGEFGEYRNTPEFKAFYTGLAMSYSKRCKAHVKQWQTFERNYDAYEGTDHNLDGSRTIHTSEQTKTYRIDARFGAHWAQFDSDLNRAVLDQGIFQGFGLVLGLRGEMETFLKTHACDSATVRQMTDNFIRAANGQPSVQQAGLRFAGAATESDAPTKTGAPPPPFTPVANVQEENETVNAAVAAFGGGGLFGEDWKTPTMSEKEFNREVDHVTGEGQDNFNRAARDAEQSLDELEEATREAAQAQSQNRQNLEQRLIELIKERNQTPENSQRYNDLQNTIEFTMQHMGITEEPTVPSENRPPAPKTRGQSQQPQQDSARQATADRRQRIRQIDQETDKKVQALIQAQHQTQVEEAEVFMKQITTVSGPERTRLLKDYEQKQRAAGEQLREQVQALRAEANERKRQL
;
A
#
# COMPACT_ATOMS: atom_id res chain seq x y z
N MET A 1 17.61 -11.76 -34.57
CA MET A 1 18.20 -11.34 -33.29
C MET A 1 17.77 -9.90 -33.03
N THR A 2 16.60 -9.69 -32.42
CA THR A 2 16.11 -8.42 -31.82
C THR A 2 14.66 -8.65 -31.41
N ARG A 3 14.44 -9.08 -30.16
CA ARG A 3 13.18 -9.03 -29.37
C ARG A 3 13.40 -9.83 -28.09
N TYR A 4 14.19 -9.27 -27.18
CA TYR A 4 14.33 -9.77 -25.80
C TYR A 4 14.49 -8.63 -24.77
N GLY A 5 14.45 -7.36 -25.20
CA GLY A 5 14.64 -6.19 -24.32
C GLY A 5 13.40 -5.79 -23.50
N ASP A 6 12.19 -6.04 -24.00
CA ASP A 6 10.93 -5.56 -23.38
C ASP A 6 10.54 -6.29 -22.08
N SER A 7 11.13 -7.44 -21.78
CA SER A 7 10.80 -8.23 -20.60
C SER A 7 11.57 -7.79 -19.35
N ILE A 8 12.75 -7.20 -19.49
CA ILE A 8 13.62 -6.87 -18.35
C ILE A 8 13.15 -5.59 -17.63
N GLU A 9 12.64 -4.60 -18.36
CA GLU A 9 12.09 -3.36 -17.76
C GLU A 9 10.77 -3.62 -17.02
N ARG A 10 9.93 -4.54 -17.51
CA ARG A 10 8.71 -4.97 -16.80
C ARG A 10 9.02 -5.74 -15.52
N ILE A 11 10.12 -6.49 -15.50
CA ILE A 11 10.56 -7.26 -14.32
C ILE A 11 11.12 -6.31 -13.25
N GLN A 12 11.90 -5.28 -13.62
CA GLN A 12 12.37 -4.26 -12.68
C GLN A 12 11.23 -3.44 -12.07
N ALA A 13 10.24 -3.01 -12.86
CA ALA A 13 9.09 -2.27 -12.32
C ALA A 13 8.23 -3.13 -11.37
N THR A 14 8.12 -4.43 -11.63
CA THR A 14 7.35 -5.36 -10.79
C THR A 14 8.08 -5.72 -9.49
N LEU A 15 9.42 -5.84 -9.52
CA LEU A 15 10.23 -6.08 -8.33
C LEU A 15 10.31 -4.86 -7.42
N THR A 16 10.44 -3.64 -7.97
CA THR A 16 10.38 -2.40 -7.16
C THR A 16 9.02 -2.23 -6.50
N LEU A 17 7.92 -2.59 -7.19
CA LEU A 17 6.57 -2.59 -6.62
C LEU A 17 6.40 -3.64 -5.50
N MET A 18 7.01 -4.82 -5.62
CA MET A 18 6.96 -5.87 -4.59
C MET A 18 7.82 -5.55 -3.36
N VAL A 19 8.96 -4.88 -3.53
CA VAL A 19 9.80 -4.40 -2.40
C VAL A 19 9.08 -3.29 -1.63
N TRP A 20 8.40 -2.36 -2.33
CA TRP A 20 7.54 -1.37 -1.68
C TRP A 20 6.34 -2.00 -0.96
N MET A 21 5.70 -3.03 -1.55
CA MET A 21 4.64 -3.76 -0.86
C MET A 21 5.15 -4.52 0.38
N ALA A 22 6.35 -5.10 0.34
CA ALA A 22 6.93 -5.79 1.49
C ALA A 22 7.25 -4.83 2.66
N ILE A 23 7.59 -3.57 2.38
CA ILE A 23 7.75 -2.51 3.39
C ILE A 23 6.38 -2.06 3.95
N LEU A 24 5.32 -2.13 3.14
CA LEU A 24 3.94 -1.77 3.52
C LEU A 24 3.19 -2.85 4.32
N PHE A 25 3.71 -4.08 4.42
CA PHE A 25 3.10 -5.20 5.17
C PHE A 25 3.81 -5.55 6.49
N LEU A 26 4.60 -4.62 7.07
CA LEU A 26 4.87 -4.67 8.50
C LEU A 26 3.53 -4.48 9.25
N PRO A 27 3.19 -5.34 10.24
CA PRO A 27 1.91 -5.26 10.92
C PRO A 27 1.79 -3.92 11.65
N LEU A 28 0.79 -3.13 11.26
CA LEU A 28 0.36 -1.85 11.85
C LEU A 28 -0.21 -1.98 13.28
N SER A 29 0.09 -3.07 13.99
CA SER A 29 -0.03 -3.11 15.45
C SER A 29 1.06 -2.29 16.16
N LEU A 30 2.01 -1.70 15.42
CA LEU A 30 2.84 -0.61 15.92
C LEU A 30 2.01 0.68 16.14
N GLN A 31 1.50 0.76 17.36
CA GLN A 31 1.46 1.95 18.18
C GLN A 31 0.54 3.08 17.69
N ALA A 32 -0.63 3.21 18.33
CA ALA A 32 -1.00 4.53 18.84
C ALA A 32 0.11 4.95 19.81
N ALA A 33 1.22 5.43 19.24
CA ALA A 33 2.40 5.76 20.02
C ALA A 33 1.95 6.78 21.05
N THR A 34 2.26 6.49 22.31
CA THR A 34 1.94 7.43 23.38
C THR A 34 2.56 8.78 23.01
N LEU A 35 1.99 9.88 23.52
CA LEU A 35 2.57 11.20 23.28
C LEU A 35 4.07 11.24 23.67
N GLU A 36 4.46 10.44 24.66
CA GLU A 36 5.83 10.26 25.10
C GLU A 36 6.71 9.54 24.07
N GLU A 37 6.22 8.45 23.46
CA GLU A 37 6.93 7.76 22.38
C GLU A 37 7.15 8.68 21.17
N LYS A 38 6.11 9.44 20.77
CA LYS A 38 6.25 10.43 19.68
C LYS A 38 7.28 11.52 20.01
N ARG A 39 7.31 11.98 21.27
CA ARG A 39 8.33 12.92 21.76
C ARG A 39 9.73 12.30 21.71
N ALA A 40 9.88 11.06 22.18
CA ALA A 40 11.17 10.36 22.17
C ALA A 40 11.70 10.19 20.75
N THR A 41 10.88 9.69 19.81
CA THR A 41 11.25 9.54 18.40
C THR A 41 11.55 10.88 17.72
N ARG A 42 10.83 11.95 18.06
CA ARG A 42 11.15 13.30 17.59
C ARG A 42 12.52 13.73 18.08
N LEU A 43 12.80 13.62 19.37
CA LEU A 43 14.08 14.02 19.96
C LEU A 43 15.26 13.22 19.41
N GLU A 44 15.10 11.91 19.23
CA GLU A 44 16.12 11.05 18.62
C GLU A 44 16.50 11.54 17.21
N ARG A 45 15.51 11.87 16.37
CA ARG A 45 15.74 12.40 15.01
C ARG A 45 16.33 13.81 15.02
N MET A 46 15.95 14.64 15.99
CA MET A 46 16.43 16.01 16.10
C MET A 46 17.88 16.07 16.57
N GLY A 47 18.38 15.04 17.25
CA GLY A 47 19.76 14.91 17.70
C GLY A 47 20.05 15.62 19.01
N VAL A 48 21.23 16.22 19.11
CA VAL A 48 21.73 16.83 20.35
C VAL A 48 21.20 18.25 20.52
N MET A 49 20.78 18.61 21.74
CA MET A 49 20.42 19.98 22.10
C MET A 49 21.69 20.85 22.09
N ILE A 50 21.72 21.85 21.20
CA ILE A 50 22.85 22.77 21.08
C ILE A 50 22.67 24.02 21.95
N GLY A 51 21.43 24.34 22.34
CA GLY A 51 21.14 25.36 23.33
C GLY A 51 19.65 25.65 23.47
N ARG A 52 19.31 26.63 24.32
CA ARG A 52 17.93 27.00 24.63
C ARG A 52 17.79 28.49 24.93
N SER A 53 16.59 29.02 24.68
CA SER A 53 16.10 30.29 25.21
C SER A 53 14.94 30.03 26.18
N ASP A 54 14.30 31.09 26.68
CA ASP A 54 13.07 31.00 27.46
C ASP A 54 11.89 30.45 26.65
N ASN A 55 11.90 30.60 25.32
CA ASN A 55 10.75 30.29 24.47
C ASN A 55 10.97 29.09 23.54
N TYR A 56 12.21 28.62 23.36
CA TYR A 56 12.50 27.49 22.48
C TYR A 56 13.83 26.79 22.79
N GLU A 57 13.90 25.52 22.40
CA GLU A 57 15.09 24.68 22.44
C GLU A 57 15.59 24.44 21.01
N VAL A 58 16.91 24.44 20.81
CA VAL A 58 17.54 24.23 19.50
C VAL A 58 18.32 22.93 19.53
N TYR A 59 18.08 22.08 18.53
CA TYR A 59 18.69 20.77 18.34
C TYR A 59 19.38 20.69 16.98
N SER A 60 20.37 19.82 16.86
CA SER A 60 20.95 19.43 15.59
C SER A 60 21.35 17.96 15.61
N ASN A 61 20.98 17.23 14.56
CA ASN A 61 21.43 15.85 14.31
C ASN A 61 22.90 15.81 13.85
N GLN A 62 23.48 16.97 13.59
CA GLN A 62 24.88 17.17 13.26
C GLN A 62 25.71 17.63 14.47
N ALA A 63 25.12 17.63 15.67
CA ALA A 63 25.82 17.93 16.91
C ALA A 63 26.17 16.66 17.68
N GLU A 64 27.36 16.64 18.26
CA GLU A 64 27.84 15.61 19.19
C GLU A 64 28.31 16.31 20.48
N PHE A 65 28.23 15.65 21.64
CA PHE A 65 28.75 16.21 22.89
C PHE A 65 30.24 15.93 23.03
N ASN A 66 31.05 16.99 23.13
CA ASN A 66 32.47 16.92 23.45
C ASN A 66 32.77 17.84 24.63
N ASN A 67 33.24 17.27 25.74
CA ASN A 67 33.55 17.99 26.98
C ASN A 67 32.40 18.87 27.49
N GLY A 68 31.17 18.33 27.46
CA GLY A 68 29.97 19.03 27.92
C GLY A 68 29.50 20.16 27.00
N LYS A 69 30.10 20.32 25.81
CA LYS A 69 29.68 21.28 24.79
C LYS A 69 29.21 20.55 23.54
N ALA A 70 28.17 21.05 22.91
CA ALA A 70 27.77 20.58 21.59
C ALA A 70 28.82 21.05 20.57
N VAL A 71 29.41 20.12 19.84
CA VAL A 71 30.34 20.37 18.74
C VAL A 71 29.78 19.77 17.47
N CYS A 72 30.02 20.45 16.36
CA CYS A 72 29.50 20.07 15.06
C CYS A 72 30.33 18.93 14.48
N SER A 73 29.67 17.84 14.11
CA SER A 73 30.32 16.67 13.52
C SER A 73 30.65 16.85 12.03
N ILE A 74 30.25 17.98 11.42
CA ILE A 74 30.41 18.32 9.99
C ILE A 74 31.86 18.67 9.59
N GLY A 75 32.80 18.67 10.54
CA GLY A 75 34.18 19.12 10.32
C GLY A 75 35.15 18.11 9.67
N LEU A 76 34.72 16.89 9.36
CA LEU A 76 35.60 15.91 8.69
C LEU A 76 35.74 16.27 7.20
N ALA A 77 36.98 16.46 6.76
CA ALA A 77 37.36 17.19 5.56
C ALA A 77 36.75 16.61 4.27
N VAL A 78 36.76 17.37 3.17
CA VAL A 78 36.54 16.83 1.81
C VAL A 78 37.39 15.56 1.55
N ALA A 79 38.56 15.49 2.18
CA ALA A 79 39.42 14.30 2.19
C ALA A 79 38.77 13.09 2.88
N ASP A 80 38.01 13.29 3.96
CA ASP A 80 37.26 12.24 4.65
C ASP A 80 36.03 11.80 3.86
N ARG A 81 35.39 12.71 3.11
CA ARG A 81 34.35 12.32 2.13
C ARG A 81 34.94 11.47 1.01
N ALA A 82 36.05 11.91 0.42
CA ALA A 82 36.74 11.15 -0.62
C ALA A 82 37.23 9.79 -0.09
N LYS A 83 37.72 9.76 1.15
CA LYS A 83 38.11 8.53 1.85
C LYS A 83 36.92 7.62 2.14
N ALA A 84 35.79 8.16 2.60
CA ALA A 84 34.56 7.39 2.85
C ALA A 84 33.98 6.84 1.54
N GLU A 85 34.02 7.61 0.45
CA GLU A 85 33.60 7.15 -0.89
C GLU A 85 34.57 6.08 -1.44
N ALA A 86 35.88 6.25 -1.24
CA ALA A 86 36.87 5.25 -1.61
C ALA A 86 36.73 3.96 -0.78
N GLU A 87 36.47 4.06 0.51
CA GLU A 87 36.22 2.94 1.41
C GLU A 87 34.90 2.23 1.06
N PHE A 88 33.85 3.00 0.74
CA PHE A 88 32.59 2.46 0.21
C PHE A 88 32.82 1.66 -1.06
N ASN A 89 33.46 2.26 -2.07
CA ASN A 89 33.74 1.60 -3.34
C ASN A 89 34.59 0.34 -3.14
N THR A 90 35.58 0.40 -2.23
CA THR A 90 36.43 -0.75 -1.89
C THR A 90 35.63 -1.88 -1.23
N ARG A 91 34.76 -1.56 -0.26
CA ARG A 91 33.91 -2.54 0.42
C ARG A 91 32.85 -3.14 -0.50
N GLN A 92 32.25 -2.32 -1.35
CA GLN A 92 31.27 -2.75 -2.34
C GLN A 92 31.90 -3.69 -3.37
N GLU A 93 33.10 -3.34 -3.88
CA GLU A 93 33.83 -4.21 -4.80
C GLU A 93 34.31 -5.50 -4.13
N ALA A 94 34.80 -5.44 -2.89
CA ALA A 94 35.18 -6.64 -2.13
C ALA A 94 33.98 -7.56 -1.88
N LEU A 95 32.82 -6.99 -1.54
CA LEU A 95 31.56 -7.72 -1.39
C LEU A 95 31.13 -8.39 -2.71
N ARG A 96 31.20 -7.65 -3.82
CA ARG A 96 30.92 -8.16 -5.16
C ARG A 96 31.84 -9.32 -5.52
N LEU A 97 33.15 -9.17 -5.33
CA LEU A 97 34.16 -10.20 -5.62
C LEU A 97 34.03 -11.43 -4.71
N ALA A 98 33.58 -11.26 -3.47
CA ALA A 98 33.32 -12.39 -2.57
C ALA A 98 32.06 -13.18 -2.97
N HIS A 99 31.05 -12.49 -3.52
CA HIS A 99 29.76 -13.07 -3.89
C HIS A 99 29.78 -13.75 -5.27
N GLU A 100 30.47 -13.15 -6.25
CA GLU A 100 30.46 -13.58 -7.65
C GLU A 100 30.86 -15.06 -7.89
N PRO A 101 31.84 -15.67 -7.18
CA PRO A 101 32.17 -17.09 -7.35
C PRO A 101 31.05 -18.02 -6.92
N GLU A 102 30.35 -17.68 -5.83
CA GLU A 102 29.27 -18.52 -5.28
C GLU A 102 28.02 -18.42 -6.15
N GLU A 103 27.67 -17.20 -6.62
CA GLU A 103 26.58 -17.03 -7.58
C GLU A 103 26.87 -17.76 -8.89
N ARG A 104 28.10 -17.67 -9.42
CA ARG A 104 28.51 -18.44 -10.61
C ARG A 104 28.41 -19.95 -10.41
N ARG A 105 28.84 -20.46 -9.26
CA ARG A 105 28.71 -21.90 -8.93
C ARG A 105 27.25 -22.35 -8.95
N ILE A 106 26.36 -21.59 -8.34
CA ILE A 106 24.93 -21.92 -8.27
C ILE A 106 24.28 -21.83 -9.65
N GLN A 107 24.57 -20.77 -10.42
CA GLN A 107 24.06 -20.60 -11.79
C GLN A 107 24.54 -21.71 -12.73
N GLN A 108 25.81 -22.12 -12.62
CA GLN A 108 26.35 -23.23 -13.40
C GLN A 108 25.65 -24.54 -13.02
N ALA A 109 25.49 -24.83 -11.74
CA ALA A 109 24.82 -26.04 -11.27
C ALA A 109 23.33 -26.10 -11.71
N LEU A 110 22.61 -24.97 -11.65
CA LEU A 110 21.24 -24.87 -12.16
C LEU A 110 21.18 -25.10 -13.68
N THR A 111 22.15 -24.56 -14.42
CA THR A 111 22.27 -24.76 -15.87
C THR A 111 22.54 -26.22 -16.22
N ASP A 112 23.45 -26.87 -15.49
CA ASP A 112 23.81 -28.27 -15.69
C ASP A 112 22.62 -29.19 -15.41
N ILE A 113 21.90 -28.98 -14.30
CA ILE A 113 20.67 -29.73 -14.00
C ILE A 113 19.62 -29.52 -15.10
N GLY A 114 19.42 -28.28 -15.54
CA GLY A 114 18.49 -27.96 -16.62
C GLY A 114 18.87 -28.62 -17.96
N ASN A 115 20.16 -28.77 -18.24
CA ASN A 115 20.66 -29.48 -19.42
C ASN A 115 20.49 -30.99 -19.29
N THR A 116 20.74 -31.58 -18.12
CA THR A 116 20.53 -33.01 -17.86
C THR A 116 19.06 -33.39 -17.98
N LEU A 117 18.15 -32.59 -17.40
CA LEU A 117 16.70 -32.79 -17.51
C LEU A 117 16.21 -32.74 -18.98
N ARG A 118 16.85 -31.93 -19.83
CA ARG A 118 16.48 -31.80 -21.25
C ARG A 118 17.08 -32.87 -22.17
N SER A 119 18.25 -33.41 -21.83
CA SER A 119 19.06 -34.23 -22.75
C SER A 119 19.00 -35.73 -22.53
N GLN A 120 18.52 -36.21 -21.36
CA GLN A 120 18.57 -37.63 -21.01
C GLN A 120 17.18 -38.23 -20.78
N LYS A 121 17.02 -39.51 -21.14
CA LYS A 121 15.89 -40.34 -20.68
C LYS A 121 16.15 -40.74 -19.22
N LEU A 122 15.80 -39.85 -18.32
CA LEU A 122 15.94 -40.06 -16.88
C LEU A 122 14.80 -40.93 -16.36
N SER A 123 15.11 -41.81 -15.41
CA SER A 123 14.10 -42.54 -14.66
C SER A 123 13.33 -41.60 -13.71
N GLY A 124 12.12 -41.98 -13.32
CA GLY A 124 11.31 -41.19 -12.37
C GLY A 124 12.05 -40.79 -11.07
N PRO A 125 12.80 -41.69 -10.42
CA PRO A 125 13.63 -41.35 -9.26
C PRO A 125 14.73 -40.33 -9.56
N GLU A 126 15.36 -40.38 -10.74
CA GLU A 126 16.42 -39.43 -11.12
C GLU A 126 15.86 -38.04 -11.41
N VAL A 127 14.69 -37.96 -12.06
CA VAL A 127 13.97 -36.70 -12.25
C VAL A 127 13.60 -36.08 -10.90
N LYS A 128 13.10 -36.90 -9.96
CA LYS A 128 12.77 -36.44 -8.61
C LYS A 128 14.01 -35.87 -7.90
N ARG A 129 15.13 -36.59 -7.91
CA ARG A 129 16.39 -36.14 -7.31
C ARG A 129 16.90 -34.83 -7.91
N LEU A 130 16.91 -34.73 -9.24
CA LEU A 130 17.36 -33.51 -9.93
C LEU A 130 16.43 -32.31 -9.67
N THR A 131 15.14 -32.54 -9.52
CA THR A 131 14.18 -31.49 -9.16
C THR A 131 14.40 -31.00 -7.73
N GLU A 132 14.66 -31.91 -6.78
CA GLU A 132 15.02 -31.58 -5.40
C GLU A 132 16.36 -30.81 -5.33
N ASP A 133 17.37 -31.23 -6.10
CA ASP A 133 18.66 -30.54 -6.20
C ASP A 133 18.49 -29.13 -6.79
N MET A 134 17.64 -28.96 -7.80
CA MET A 134 17.32 -27.67 -8.41
C MET A 134 16.62 -26.74 -7.41
N ALA A 135 15.65 -27.24 -6.65
CA ALA A 135 14.96 -26.46 -5.61
C ALA A 135 15.95 -26.01 -4.52
N ARG A 136 16.82 -26.91 -4.04
CA ARG A 136 17.87 -26.58 -3.06
C ARG A 136 18.81 -25.48 -3.56
N LEU A 137 19.24 -25.54 -4.82
CA LEU A 137 20.10 -24.51 -5.41
C LEU A 137 19.38 -23.17 -5.64
N MET A 138 18.06 -23.19 -5.91
CA MET A 138 17.26 -21.96 -6.01
C MET A 138 17.15 -21.26 -4.67
N GLU A 139 16.95 -21.99 -3.58
CA GLU A 139 16.93 -21.41 -2.23
C GLU A 139 18.30 -20.92 -1.82
N GLU A 140 19.36 -21.69 -2.09
CA GLU A 140 20.74 -21.26 -1.84
C GLU A 140 21.06 -19.94 -2.58
N ASN A 141 20.58 -19.76 -3.81
CA ASN A 141 20.72 -18.51 -4.56
C ASN A 141 19.95 -17.35 -3.92
N LYS A 142 18.74 -17.63 -3.41
CA LYS A 142 17.89 -16.63 -2.77
C LYS A 142 18.52 -16.14 -1.46
N ASP A 143 19.00 -17.05 -0.63
CA ASP A 143 19.73 -16.73 0.60
C ASP A 143 21.01 -15.94 0.31
N LEU A 144 21.78 -16.38 -0.69
CA LEU A 144 22.98 -15.70 -1.12
C LEU A 144 22.69 -14.25 -1.56
N LYS A 145 21.58 -14.01 -2.25
CA LYS A 145 21.13 -12.66 -2.65
C LYS A 145 20.62 -11.82 -1.47
N ALA A 146 19.90 -12.43 -0.53
CA ALA A 146 19.44 -11.74 0.67
C ALA A 146 20.62 -11.27 1.53
N ARG A 147 21.64 -12.13 1.74
CA ARG A 147 22.89 -11.76 2.43
C ARG A 147 23.63 -10.63 1.73
N TYR A 148 23.71 -10.68 0.40
CA TYR A 148 24.33 -9.62 -0.40
C TYR A 148 23.61 -8.28 -0.24
N LEU A 149 22.27 -8.29 -0.25
CA LEU A 149 21.46 -7.09 -0.10
C LEU A 149 21.61 -6.49 1.29
N GLU A 150 21.52 -7.30 2.35
CA GLU A 150 21.72 -6.85 3.73
C GLU A 150 23.11 -6.21 3.93
N GLN A 151 24.16 -6.84 3.37
CA GLN A 151 25.51 -6.29 3.43
C GLN A 151 25.66 -5.01 2.60
N THR A 152 24.96 -4.90 1.46
CA THR A 152 24.92 -3.68 0.66
C THR A 152 24.22 -2.56 1.41
N ASP A 153 23.06 -2.81 2.00
CA ASP A 153 22.31 -1.84 2.81
C ASP A 153 23.13 -1.35 4.00
N ALA A 154 23.88 -2.23 4.66
CA ALA A 154 24.78 -1.85 5.74
C ALA A 154 25.94 -0.96 5.25
N ILE A 155 26.51 -1.27 4.08
CA ILE A 155 27.56 -0.46 3.44
C ILE A 155 26.99 0.91 3.02
N ASP A 156 25.78 0.96 2.45
CA ASP A 156 25.09 2.20 2.06
C ASP A 156 24.67 3.05 3.27
N ALA A 157 24.18 2.43 4.34
CA ALA A 157 23.88 3.12 5.60
C ALA A 157 25.16 3.74 6.20
N SER A 158 26.28 2.98 6.20
CA SER A 158 27.59 3.49 6.62
C SER A 158 28.07 4.63 5.74
N ARG A 159 27.88 4.55 4.41
CA ARG A 159 28.21 5.62 3.48
C ARG A 159 27.35 6.85 3.72
N ASN A 160 26.04 6.72 3.87
CA ASN A 160 25.13 7.84 4.11
C ASN A 160 25.41 8.50 5.47
N ALA A 161 25.75 7.71 6.50
CA ALA A 161 26.22 8.23 7.78
C ALA A 161 27.56 8.99 7.62
N ALA A 162 28.49 8.50 6.80
CA ALA A 162 29.76 9.16 6.54
C ALA A 162 29.61 10.43 5.67
N ILE A 163 28.75 10.40 4.63
CA ILE A 163 28.48 11.53 3.74
C ILE A 163 27.68 12.62 4.46
N SER A 164 26.69 12.26 5.26
CA SER A 164 25.98 13.25 6.10
C SER A 164 26.93 13.95 7.08
N LYS A 165 27.95 13.24 7.57
CA LYS A 165 29.05 13.82 8.36
C LYS A 165 30.05 14.63 7.53
N ALA A 166 30.34 14.27 6.28
CA ALA A 166 31.43 14.84 5.48
C ALA A 166 31.00 15.80 4.35
N GLY A 167 29.70 15.97 4.10
CA GLY A 167 29.16 16.61 2.90
C GLY A 167 28.18 17.76 3.13
N ALA A 168 27.77 18.03 4.36
CA ALA A 168 26.83 19.10 4.63
C ALA A 168 27.58 20.45 4.61
N THR A 169 27.56 21.18 3.49
CA THR A 169 27.97 22.60 3.50
C THR A 169 27.02 23.45 4.35
N LYS A 170 25.86 22.88 4.71
CA LYS A 170 24.80 23.53 5.46
C LYS A 170 24.50 22.81 6.76
N VAL A 171 24.26 23.58 7.80
CA VAL A 171 23.92 23.08 9.13
C VAL A 171 22.40 23.02 9.30
N ASP A 172 21.86 21.91 9.79
CA ASP A 172 20.44 21.74 10.05
C ASP A 172 20.13 21.93 11.55
N PHE A 173 19.15 22.79 11.81
CA PHE A 173 18.60 23.09 13.14
C PHE A 173 17.15 22.64 13.22
N ASN A 174 16.82 21.96 14.32
CA ASN A 174 15.44 21.70 14.71
C ASN A 174 15.10 22.52 15.95
N ILE A 175 14.09 23.37 15.87
CA ILE A 175 13.73 24.31 16.93
C ILE A 175 12.37 23.92 17.51
N LEU A 176 12.37 23.56 18.79
CA LEU A 176 11.17 23.22 19.56
C LEU A 176 10.67 24.44 20.32
N HIS A 177 9.55 25.00 19.91
CA HIS A 177 8.92 26.17 20.52
C HIS A 177 7.97 25.77 21.64
N THR A 178 7.98 26.56 22.71
CA THR A 178 7.02 26.50 23.83
C THR A 178 6.43 27.90 24.04
N PRO A 179 5.47 28.33 23.19
CA PRO A 179 4.86 29.64 23.33
C PRO A 179 4.21 29.80 24.71
N SER A 180 4.34 30.98 25.33
CA SER A 180 3.75 31.25 26.64
C SER A 180 2.23 31.37 26.58
N HIS A 181 1.69 31.72 25.39
CA HIS A 181 0.26 31.74 25.12
C HIS A 181 -0.11 31.00 23.83
N PRO A 182 -1.27 30.32 23.77
CA PRO A 182 -1.69 29.60 22.58
C PRO A 182 -1.85 30.48 21.32
N THR A 183 -2.19 31.75 21.47
CA THR A 183 -2.36 32.70 20.36
C THR A 183 -1.07 33.40 19.95
N GLN A 184 0.03 33.19 20.68
CA GLN A 184 1.32 33.70 20.30
C GLN A 184 1.80 32.94 19.06
N THR A 185 2.42 33.67 18.13
CA THR A 185 3.05 33.04 16.98
C THR A 185 4.23 32.18 17.41
N ILE A 186 4.46 31.07 16.69
CA ILE A 186 5.57 30.16 16.90
C ILE A 186 6.92 30.89 16.90
N LEU A 187 7.04 31.98 16.14
CA LEU A 187 8.12 32.95 16.23
C LEU A 187 7.62 34.35 15.82
N PRO A 188 8.25 35.44 16.29
CA PRO A 188 7.89 36.78 15.86
C PRO A 188 8.34 37.06 14.43
N PHE A 189 7.51 37.74 13.65
CA PHE A 189 7.77 38.10 12.26
C PHE A 189 7.90 39.61 12.06
N SER A 190 8.68 40.02 11.06
CA SER A 190 8.76 41.39 10.56
C SER A 190 8.46 41.39 9.06
N GLY A 191 7.16 41.44 8.72
CA GLY A 191 6.70 41.10 7.37
C GLY A 191 6.90 39.60 7.11
N ASP A 192 7.41 39.26 5.94
CA ASP A 192 7.54 37.87 5.48
C ASP A 192 8.78 37.10 5.98
N GLN A 193 9.45 37.61 7.00
CA GLN A 193 10.70 37.06 7.54
C GLN A 193 10.68 37.03 9.08
N PRO A 194 11.47 36.17 9.73
CA PRO A 194 11.65 36.21 11.17
C PRO A 194 12.09 37.59 11.65
N ASP A 195 11.58 38.04 12.79
CA ASP A 195 11.97 39.32 13.39
C ASP A 195 13.48 39.33 13.72
N ASN A 196 14.09 40.49 13.57
CA ASN A 196 15.53 40.66 13.80
C ASN A 196 15.93 40.30 15.25
N ARG A 197 15.02 40.47 16.23
CA ARG A 197 15.30 40.05 17.61
C ARG A 197 15.34 38.53 17.75
N PHE A 198 14.48 37.81 17.02
CA PHE A 198 14.53 36.34 16.98
C PHE A 198 15.82 35.86 16.32
N ILE A 199 16.19 36.43 15.17
CA ILE A 199 17.45 36.07 14.48
C ILE A 199 18.67 36.35 15.39
N LYS A 200 18.66 37.49 16.11
CA LYS A 200 19.70 37.81 17.09
C LYS A 200 19.74 36.77 18.22
N SER A 201 18.60 36.46 18.84
CA SER A 201 18.53 35.46 19.92
C SER A 201 18.95 34.07 19.45
N LEU A 202 18.58 33.66 18.24
CA LEU A 202 19.00 32.41 17.64
C LEU A 202 20.53 32.41 17.44
N ASN A 203 21.10 33.49 16.91
CA ASN A 203 22.54 33.67 16.79
C ASN A 203 23.29 33.57 18.11
N ASP A 204 22.76 34.17 19.18
CA ASP A 204 23.37 34.11 20.51
C ASP A 204 23.44 32.66 21.04
N ILE A 205 22.50 31.81 20.62
CA ILE A 205 22.48 30.37 20.96
C ILE A 205 23.39 29.56 20.05
N VAL A 206 23.29 29.73 18.72
CA VAL A 206 23.92 28.81 17.77
C VAL A 206 25.33 29.22 17.37
N SER A 207 25.77 30.45 17.61
CA SER A 207 27.07 30.96 17.11
C SER A 207 28.27 30.17 17.63
N LEU A 208 28.24 29.75 18.91
CA LEU A 208 29.29 28.90 19.48
C LEU A 208 29.36 27.54 18.77
N PHE A 209 28.20 26.93 18.51
CA PHE A 209 28.10 25.67 17.78
C PHE A 209 28.54 25.81 16.32
N LEU A 210 28.06 26.85 15.61
CA LEU A 210 28.47 27.16 14.24
C LEU A 210 29.98 27.37 14.12
N GLY A 211 30.61 27.98 15.11
CA GLY A 211 32.08 28.12 15.17
C GLY A 211 32.84 26.80 15.20
N THR A 212 32.17 25.68 15.52
CA THR A 212 32.74 24.33 15.46
C THR A 212 32.47 23.61 14.14
N CYS A 213 31.56 24.10 13.29
CA CYS A 213 31.17 23.47 12.02
C CYS A 213 32.17 23.69 10.86
N GLY A 214 33.30 24.34 11.10
CA GLY A 214 34.25 24.67 10.03
C GLY A 214 33.66 25.66 9.01
N LYS A 215 34.04 25.54 7.73
CA LYS A 215 33.58 26.43 6.64
C LYS A 215 32.18 26.05 6.15
N THR A 216 31.17 26.19 6.99
CA THR A 216 29.77 26.17 6.55
C THR A 216 29.38 27.53 5.98
N ASN A 217 28.63 27.54 4.87
CA ASN A 217 28.15 28.77 4.22
C ASN A 217 26.62 28.92 4.26
N GLY A 218 25.91 27.97 4.88
CA GLY A 218 24.47 28.06 5.02
C GLY A 218 23.93 27.23 6.17
N ALA A 219 22.68 27.46 6.52
CA ALA A 219 21.98 26.66 7.51
C ALA A 219 20.49 26.57 7.16
N TYR A 220 19.83 25.53 7.64
CA TYR A 220 18.38 25.41 7.63
C TYR A 220 17.85 25.31 9.04
N SER A 221 16.74 25.97 9.33
CA SER A 221 15.98 25.76 10.56
C SER A 221 14.62 25.16 10.25
N SER A 222 14.20 24.18 11.05
CA SER A 222 12.87 23.58 11.02
C SER A 222 12.20 23.77 12.37
N HIS A 223 11.00 24.33 12.39
CA HIS A 223 10.35 24.80 13.61
C HIS A 223 9.14 23.93 13.94
N TYR A 224 9.04 23.50 15.20
CA TYR A 224 8.01 22.61 15.70
C TYR A 224 7.45 23.16 17.02
N TYR A 225 6.20 22.83 17.34
CA TYR A 225 5.71 22.97 18.72
C TYR A 225 6.17 21.78 19.54
N LYS A 226 6.77 22.02 20.70
CA LYS A 226 7.34 20.97 21.56
C LYS A 226 6.36 19.84 21.87
N ASN A 227 5.10 20.20 22.15
CA ASN A 227 4.06 19.28 22.62
C ASN A 227 2.91 19.07 21.64
N ALA A 228 3.01 19.54 20.38
CA ALA A 228 1.98 19.36 19.38
C ALA A 228 2.53 18.62 18.15
N PHE A 229 1.69 17.78 17.55
CA PHE A 229 2.02 16.89 16.44
C PHE A 229 0.92 16.98 15.39
N ARG A 230 1.29 16.79 14.12
CA ARG A 230 0.31 16.70 13.03
C ARG A 230 -0.44 15.38 13.12
N TYR A 231 -1.73 15.41 12.82
CA TYR A 231 -2.60 14.23 12.78
C TYR A 231 -2.33 13.42 11.51
N GLY A 232 -2.19 12.10 11.63
CA GLY A 232 -2.08 11.16 10.49
C GLY A 232 -0.82 11.28 9.63
N GLU A 233 0.06 12.25 9.88
CA GLU A 233 1.27 12.48 9.08
C GLU A 233 2.54 12.10 9.85
N SER A 234 3.61 11.85 9.08
CA SER A 234 4.96 11.90 9.64
C SER A 234 5.20 13.27 10.27
N ASP A 235 5.98 13.29 11.34
CA ASP A 235 6.27 14.47 12.14
C ASP A 235 6.99 15.58 11.36
N LYS A 236 6.23 16.44 10.69
CA LYS A 236 6.72 17.52 9.82
C LYS A 236 6.76 18.85 10.59
N PRO A 237 7.72 19.73 10.25
CA PRO A 237 7.78 21.07 10.84
C PRO A 237 6.55 21.90 10.48
N VAL A 238 6.25 22.89 11.31
CA VAL A 238 5.26 23.94 11.03
C VAL A 238 5.78 24.83 9.92
N LEU A 239 7.08 25.17 9.95
CA LEU A 239 7.75 26.01 8.97
C LEU A 239 9.26 25.78 8.99
N SER A 240 9.94 26.15 7.91
CA SER A 240 11.40 26.07 7.80
C SER A 240 11.99 27.30 7.09
N PHE A 241 13.21 27.68 7.47
CA PHE A 241 13.96 28.78 6.86
C PHE A 241 15.36 28.38 6.43
N GLY A 242 15.89 29.07 5.42
CA GLY A 242 17.29 29.01 5.03
C GLY A 242 18.05 30.26 5.47
N TYR A 243 19.29 30.08 5.88
CA TYR A 243 20.22 31.12 6.28
C TYR A 243 21.53 30.97 5.52
N GLU A 244 22.19 32.10 5.27
CA GLU A 244 23.62 32.14 4.99
C GLU A 244 24.38 32.20 6.32
N VAL A 245 25.54 31.55 6.37
CA VAL A 245 26.40 31.59 7.57
C VAL A 245 27.62 32.44 7.27
N GLU A 246 27.74 33.57 7.95
CA GLU A 246 28.88 34.47 7.85
C GLU A 246 29.41 34.77 9.25
N ASN A 247 30.72 34.59 9.47
CA ASN A 247 31.36 34.81 10.76
C ASN A 247 30.66 34.07 11.92
N ASN A 248 30.24 32.82 11.66
CA ASN A 248 29.48 31.97 12.58
C ASN A 248 28.13 32.56 13.00
N ARG A 249 27.57 33.47 12.20
CA ARG A 249 26.25 34.05 12.41
C ARG A 249 25.34 33.72 11.24
N LEU A 250 24.09 33.42 11.58
CA LEU A 250 22.97 33.28 10.67
C LEU A 250 22.55 34.65 10.14
N ASN A 251 22.64 34.79 8.83
CA ASN A 251 22.04 35.86 8.06
C ASN A 251 20.86 35.26 7.30
N PHE A 252 19.66 35.78 7.52
CA PHE A 252 18.48 35.27 6.82
C PHE A 252 18.64 35.49 5.32
N ASN A 253 18.68 34.39 4.56
CA ASN A 253 18.78 34.48 3.10
C ASN A 253 17.39 34.85 2.59
N ARG A 254 17.22 36.10 2.15
CA ARG A 254 15.95 36.54 1.61
C ARG A 254 15.63 35.73 0.35
N CYS A 255 14.35 35.35 0.22
CA CYS A 255 13.88 34.65 -0.97
C CYS A 255 13.76 35.61 -2.16
N ASP A 256 14.92 35.96 -2.74
CA ASP A 256 15.01 36.97 -3.80
C ASP A 256 14.84 36.35 -5.19
N THR A 257 14.85 35.03 -5.29
CA THR A 257 14.65 34.32 -6.55
C THR A 257 13.15 34.23 -6.91
N PRO A 258 12.78 34.45 -8.18
CA PRO A 258 11.39 34.29 -8.65
C PRO A 258 10.80 32.90 -8.34
N ALA A 259 11.64 31.85 -8.37
CA ALA A 259 11.23 30.49 -8.03
C ALA A 259 10.87 30.32 -6.55
N CYS A 260 11.63 30.91 -5.61
CA CYS A 260 11.25 30.87 -4.19
C CYS A 260 9.98 31.70 -3.94
N ARG A 261 9.83 32.87 -4.59
CA ARG A 261 8.59 33.66 -4.49
C ARG A 261 7.37 32.91 -5.02
N ALA A 262 7.51 32.19 -6.14
CA ALA A 262 6.45 31.35 -6.71
C ALA A 262 6.09 30.16 -5.81
N ILE A 263 7.07 29.55 -5.12
CA ILE A 263 6.84 28.48 -4.13
C ILE A 263 6.17 29.04 -2.87
N ARG A 264 6.55 30.23 -2.40
CA ARG A 264 5.89 30.90 -1.27
C ARG A 264 4.46 31.31 -1.60
N SER A 265 4.22 31.88 -2.79
CA SER A 265 2.89 32.31 -3.23
C SER A 265 1.97 31.13 -3.52
N SER A 266 2.48 30.01 -4.05
CA SER A 266 1.68 28.79 -4.29
C SER A 266 1.38 27.99 -3.02
N ARG A 267 2.11 28.22 -1.92
CA ARG A 267 1.87 27.58 -0.62
C ARG A 267 1.06 28.44 0.37
N GLY A 268 0.68 29.67 0.01
CA GLY A 268 -0.14 30.54 0.86
C GLY A 268 0.50 30.92 2.21
N ILE A 269 1.83 30.85 2.34
CA ILE A 269 2.52 31.11 3.61
C ILE A 269 2.70 32.61 3.78
N THR A 270 1.64 33.29 4.19
CA THR A 270 1.74 34.64 4.71
C THR A 270 2.18 34.56 6.18
N ALA A 271 2.92 35.57 6.63
CA ALA A 271 3.36 35.67 8.02
C ALA A 271 2.27 36.22 8.95
N ASP A 272 1.04 36.37 8.44
CA ASP A 272 -0.13 36.79 9.19
C ASP A 272 -0.83 35.56 9.80
N PRO A 273 -0.93 35.45 11.13
CA PRO A 273 -1.66 34.38 11.80
C PRO A 273 -3.15 34.29 11.42
N GLN A 274 -3.75 35.38 10.91
CA GLN A 274 -5.13 35.35 10.45
C GLN A 274 -5.30 34.55 9.15
N GLU A 275 -4.30 34.64 8.28
CA GLU A 275 -4.28 33.94 6.99
C GLU A 275 -3.59 32.58 7.09
N ASN A 276 -2.68 32.41 8.06
CA ASN A 276 -1.99 31.16 8.35
C ASN A 276 -2.12 30.79 9.85
N PRO A 277 -3.25 30.19 10.27
CA PRO A 277 -3.52 29.91 11.67
C PRO A 277 -2.53 28.92 12.31
N GLU A 278 -1.86 28.07 11.52
CA GLU A 278 -0.84 27.13 12.03
C GLU A 278 0.38 27.84 12.66
N LEU A 279 0.57 29.13 12.35
CA LEU A 279 1.60 29.96 12.99
C LEU A 279 1.34 30.19 14.47
N THR A 280 0.16 29.91 15.01
CA THR A 280 -0.14 29.95 16.46
C THR A 280 -0.42 28.56 16.99
N LEU A 281 -0.11 28.29 18.26
CA LEU A 281 -0.38 26.98 18.84
C LEU A 281 -1.89 26.67 18.84
N ALA A 282 -2.72 27.67 19.11
CA ALA A 282 -4.17 27.55 19.07
C ALA A 282 -4.68 27.24 17.67
N GLY A 283 -4.21 27.96 16.65
CA GLY A 283 -4.61 27.71 15.27
C GLY A 283 -4.06 26.40 14.70
N PHE A 284 -2.85 25.99 15.09
CA PHE A 284 -2.30 24.67 14.80
C PHE A 284 -3.14 23.57 15.43
N ILE A 285 -3.40 23.62 16.74
CA ILE A 285 -4.25 22.65 17.43
C ILE A 285 -5.65 22.63 16.80
N LYS A 286 -6.25 23.79 16.53
CA LYS A 286 -7.56 23.88 15.88
C LYS A 286 -7.55 23.26 14.48
N GLY A 287 -6.51 23.48 13.68
CA GLY A 287 -6.37 22.91 12.36
C GLY A 287 -6.20 21.39 12.40
N GLU A 288 -5.35 20.89 13.29
CA GLU A 288 -5.16 19.44 13.50
C GLU A 288 -6.38 18.78 14.13
N LEU A 289 -7.11 19.48 15.01
CA LEU A 289 -8.40 19.04 15.52
C LEU A 289 -9.45 19.05 14.43
N GLN A 290 -9.50 20.06 13.57
CA GLN A 290 -10.41 20.07 12.43
C GLN A 290 -10.06 18.95 11.45
N LYS A 291 -8.78 18.62 11.24
CA LYS A 291 -8.36 17.44 10.47
C LYS A 291 -8.82 16.16 11.17
N ALA A 292 -8.67 16.04 12.48
CA ALA A 292 -9.13 14.90 13.27
C ALA A 292 -10.67 14.81 13.37
N GLU A 293 -11.40 15.94 13.35
CA GLU A 293 -12.85 16.04 13.37
C GLU A 293 -13.46 15.86 11.98
N SER A 294 -12.76 16.31 10.93
CA SER A 294 -13.09 16.03 9.53
C SER A 294 -12.77 14.60 9.16
N ALA A 295 -11.71 14.03 9.77
CA ALA A 295 -11.50 12.59 9.83
C ALA A 295 -12.69 11.97 10.57
N GLY A 296 -13.10 12.55 11.70
CA GLY A 296 -14.43 12.29 12.28
C GLY A 296 -14.60 10.85 12.78
N ASP A 297 -13.51 10.16 13.01
CA ASP A 297 -13.43 8.71 13.07
C ASP A 297 -14.06 8.14 14.37
N TYR A 298 -13.79 8.76 15.53
CA TYR A 298 -14.28 8.24 16.81
C TYR A 298 -15.70 8.67 17.20
N ARG A 299 -16.09 9.93 16.93
CA ARG A 299 -17.46 10.41 17.24
C ARG A 299 -18.49 9.86 16.24
N LYS A 300 -18.09 9.57 14.99
CA LYS A 300 -18.93 8.81 14.07
C LYS A 300 -19.12 7.40 14.59
N ALA A 301 -18.11 6.65 15.05
CA ALA A 301 -18.28 5.29 15.58
C ALA A 301 -19.42 5.14 16.63
N PHE A 302 -19.64 6.16 17.48
CA PHE A 302 -20.77 6.20 18.42
C PHE A 302 -22.13 6.53 17.78
N ALA A 303 -22.21 7.55 16.92
CA ALA A 303 -23.42 7.86 16.16
C ALA A 303 -23.78 6.76 15.12
N TYR A 304 -22.76 6.04 14.67
CA TYR A 304 -22.78 4.96 13.70
C TYR A 304 -23.52 3.74 14.24
N GLU A 305 -23.40 3.44 15.54
CA GLU A 305 -24.20 2.39 16.20
C GLU A 305 -25.70 2.71 16.21
N ALA A 306 -26.09 3.92 16.63
CA ALA A 306 -27.49 4.35 16.68
C ALA A 306 -28.15 4.45 15.29
N GLY A 307 -27.35 4.62 14.24
CA GLY A 307 -27.79 4.71 12.84
C GLY A 307 -27.68 3.41 12.03
N ARG A 308 -27.20 2.30 12.60
CA ARG A 308 -27.04 1.04 11.84
C ARG A 308 -28.40 0.51 11.39
N ARG A 309 -28.50 0.21 10.09
CA ARG A 309 -29.67 -0.40 9.46
C ARG A 309 -29.34 -1.82 9.06
N GLU A 310 -30.25 -2.74 9.35
CA GLU A 310 -30.08 -4.13 8.99
C GLU A 310 -29.96 -4.29 7.46
N GLY A 311 -28.97 -5.06 7.00
CA GLY A 311 -28.71 -5.26 5.58
C GLY A 311 -27.77 -4.21 4.93
N ILE A 312 -27.19 -3.30 5.71
CA ILE A 312 -26.12 -2.40 5.27
C ILE A 312 -24.79 -2.86 5.87
N VAL A 313 -23.71 -2.75 5.10
CA VAL A 313 -22.35 -3.03 5.56
C VAL A 313 -21.77 -1.81 6.25
N TYR A 314 -21.19 -2.05 7.42
CA TYR A 314 -20.56 -1.06 8.26
C TYR A 314 -19.10 -1.43 8.52
N LYS A 315 -18.15 -0.61 8.06
CA LYS A 315 -16.70 -0.73 8.27
C LYS A 315 -16.15 0.43 9.10
N LEU A 316 -15.32 0.12 10.10
CA LEU A 316 -14.64 1.07 10.97
C LEU A 316 -13.34 1.58 10.33
N ASP A 317 -12.75 2.64 10.88
CA ASP A 317 -11.58 3.29 10.27
C ASP A 317 -10.32 2.43 10.15
N PRO A 318 -10.01 1.49 11.08
CA PRO A 318 -8.91 0.56 10.87
C PRO A 318 -9.04 -0.25 9.58
N TYR A 319 -10.27 -0.52 9.15
CA TYR A 319 -10.51 -1.18 7.86
C TYR A 319 -10.21 -0.25 6.68
N TRP A 320 -10.50 1.05 6.77
CA TRP A 320 -10.25 2.01 5.69
C TRP A 320 -8.81 2.47 5.61
N GLY A 321 -8.09 2.51 6.73
CA GLY A 321 -6.69 2.92 6.82
C GLY A 321 -5.70 2.05 6.03
N ARG A 322 -6.15 0.92 5.47
CA ARG A 322 -5.37 0.06 4.56
C ARG A 322 -5.41 0.49 3.08
N TYR A 323 -6.15 1.55 2.76
CA TYR A 323 -6.29 2.09 1.41
C TYR A 323 -5.85 3.56 1.39
N ASP A 324 -4.83 3.89 0.62
CA ASP A 324 -4.29 5.25 0.56
C ASP A 324 -5.23 6.20 -0.22
N GLY A 325 -5.47 7.40 0.31
CA GLY A 325 -6.32 8.40 -0.37
C GLY A 325 -7.78 7.99 -0.56
N PHE A 326 -8.27 6.98 0.18
CA PHE A 326 -9.57 6.36 -0.02
C PHE A 326 -10.75 7.09 0.64
N ASP A 327 -10.54 8.26 1.24
CA ASP A 327 -11.55 8.96 2.04
C ASP A 327 -12.84 9.26 1.25
N ILE A 328 -12.73 9.67 -0.01
CA ILE A 328 -13.91 9.91 -0.85
C ILE A 328 -14.67 8.60 -1.11
N ALA A 329 -13.96 7.53 -1.46
CA ALA A 329 -14.60 6.23 -1.68
C ALA A 329 -15.25 5.68 -0.40
N ARG A 330 -14.62 5.87 0.77
CA ARG A 330 -15.20 5.59 2.08
C ARG A 330 -16.47 6.39 2.34
N ARG A 331 -16.46 7.71 2.14
CA ARG A 331 -17.66 8.56 2.33
C ARG A 331 -18.80 8.14 1.41
N ILE A 332 -18.51 7.86 0.14
CA ILE A 332 -19.49 7.31 -0.79
C ILE A 332 -20.03 5.95 -0.29
N PHE A 333 -19.17 5.07 0.22
CA PHE A 333 -19.59 3.80 0.80
C PHE A 333 -20.53 3.97 2.01
N GLU A 334 -20.23 4.94 2.89
CA GLU A 334 -21.03 5.29 4.06
C GLU A 334 -22.34 6.02 3.71
N GLY A 335 -22.52 6.40 2.44
CA GLY A 335 -23.71 7.10 1.95
C GLY A 335 -23.65 8.62 2.09
N GLU A 336 -22.46 9.17 2.35
CA GLU A 336 -22.18 10.60 2.42
C GLU A 336 -21.75 11.14 1.05
N PHE A 337 -22.71 11.38 0.16
CA PHE A 337 -22.41 11.76 -1.22
C PHE A 337 -21.87 13.19 -1.36
N GLY A 338 -22.25 14.10 -0.46
CA GLY A 338 -21.83 15.51 -0.50
C GLY A 338 -21.98 16.13 -1.89
N GLU A 339 -21.05 17.02 -2.24
CA GLU A 339 -20.88 17.54 -3.61
C GLU A 339 -19.74 16.83 -4.37
N TYR A 340 -19.30 15.65 -3.89
CA TYR A 340 -18.10 14.98 -4.39
C TYR A 340 -18.21 14.54 -5.85
N ARG A 341 -19.42 14.36 -6.38
CA ARG A 341 -19.67 13.91 -7.77
C ARG A 341 -18.82 14.66 -8.81
N ASN A 342 -18.60 15.96 -8.59
CA ASN A 342 -17.92 16.82 -9.55
C ASN A 342 -16.40 16.88 -9.37
N THR A 343 -15.84 16.28 -8.31
CA THR A 343 -14.40 16.32 -8.05
C THR A 343 -13.64 15.32 -8.94
N PRO A 344 -12.37 15.62 -9.30
CA PRO A 344 -11.52 14.67 -10.03
C PRO A 344 -11.38 13.33 -9.31
N GLU A 345 -11.30 13.31 -7.99
CA GLU A 345 -11.11 12.10 -7.20
C GLU A 345 -12.31 11.17 -7.25
N PHE A 346 -13.54 11.70 -7.14
CA PHE A 346 -14.75 10.89 -7.30
C PHE A 346 -14.81 10.27 -8.69
N LYS A 347 -14.52 11.06 -9.74
CA LYS A 347 -14.49 10.56 -11.12
C LYS A 347 -13.41 9.50 -11.30
N ALA A 348 -12.24 9.66 -10.67
CA ALA A 348 -11.16 8.68 -10.71
C ALA A 348 -11.57 7.36 -10.05
N PHE A 349 -12.16 7.41 -8.85
CA PHE A 349 -12.68 6.23 -8.18
C PHE A 349 -13.83 5.57 -8.94
N TYR A 350 -14.79 6.35 -9.46
CA TYR A 350 -15.91 5.83 -10.25
C TYR A 350 -15.43 5.11 -11.51
N THR A 351 -14.54 5.73 -12.29
CA THR A 351 -14.01 5.12 -13.51
C THR A 351 -13.11 3.92 -13.22
N GLY A 352 -12.31 3.99 -12.15
CA GLY A 352 -11.51 2.86 -11.64
C GLY A 352 -12.37 1.69 -11.21
N LEU A 353 -13.44 1.94 -10.45
CA LEU A 353 -14.42 0.95 -10.01
C LEU A 353 -15.12 0.31 -11.21
N ALA A 354 -15.63 1.13 -12.14
CA ALA A 354 -16.28 0.64 -13.34
C ALA A 354 -15.38 -0.28 -14.16
N MET A 355 -14.12 0.10 -14.41
CA MET A 355 -13.17 -0.71 -15.17
C MET A 355 -12.78 -1.99 -14.42
N SER A 356 -12.39 -1.86 -13.15
CA SER A 356 -11.88 -2.97 -12.35
C SER A 356 -12.99 -3.98 -12.03
N TYR A 357 -14.20 -3.53 -11.65
CA TYR A 357 -15.35 -4.38 -11.43
C TYR A 357 -15.75 -5.10 -12.72
N SER A 358 -15.86 -4.39 -13.84
CA SER A 358 -16.20 -5.00 -15.13
C SER A 358 -15.16 -6.04 -15.56
N LYS A 359 -13.88 -5.81 -15.28
CA LYS A 359 -12.82 -6.76 -15.61
C LYS A 359 -12.79 -7.99 -14.68
N ARG A 360 -12.94 -7.81 -13.37
CA ARG A 360 -12.86 -8.89 -12.37
C ARG A 360 -14.17 -9.64 -12.20
N CYS A 361 -15.26 -8.91 -12.05
CA CYS A 361 -16.57 -9.42 -11.66
C CYS A 361 -17.44 -9.76 -12.86
N LYS A 362 -16.83 -10.24 -13.95
CA LYS A 362 -17.51 -10.55 -15.23
C LYS A 362 -18.76 -11.43 -15.05
N ALA A 363 -18.69 -12.39 -14.13
CA ALA A 363 -19.79 -13.31 -13.81
C ALA A 363 -21.03 -12.60 -13.23
N HIS A 364 -20.84 -11.41 -12.62
CA HIS A 364 -21.89 -10.61 -12.00
C HIS A 364 -22.34 -9.44 -12.88
N VAL A 365 -21.76 -9.27 -14.06
CA VAL A 365 -22.17 -8.25 -15.03
C VAL A 365 -23.31 -8.78 -15.89
N LYS A 366 -24.52 -8.24 -15.68
CA LYS A 366 -25.73 -8.66 -16.40
C LYS A 366 -25.75 -8.16 -17.84
N GLN A 367 -25.27 -6.94 -18.07
CA GLN A 367 -25.28 -6.25 -19.35
C GLN A 367 -23.98 -5.50 -19.56
N TRP A 368 -23.49 -5.54 -20.79
CA TRP A 368 -22.24 -4.90 -21.19
C TRP A 368 -22.53 -3.70 -22.07
N GLN A 369 -21.83 -2.60 -21.83
CA GLN A 369 -21.71 -1.49 -22.75
C GLN A 369 -20.27 -1.42 -23.24
N THR A 370 -20.11 -1.26 -24.55
CA THR A 370 -18.80 -1.14 -25.19
C THR A 370 -18.53 0.31 -25.51
N PHE A 371 -17.34 0.77 -25.14
CA PHE A 371 -16.83 2.09 -25.47
C PHE A 371 -15.55 1.93 -26.29
N GLU A 372 -15.39 2.75 -27.31
CA GLU A 372 -14.16 2.83 -28.09
C GLU A 372 -13.50 4.16 -27.80
N ARG A 373 -12.20 4.13 -27.56
CA ARG A 373 -11.41 5.33 -27.31
C ARG A 373 -10.16 5.29 -28.17
N ASN A 374 -9.99 6.32 -28.98
CA ASN A 374 -8.74 6.55 -29.68
C ASN A 374 -7.74 7.17 -28.71
N TYR A 375 -6.50 6.73 -28.79
CA TYR A 375 -5.38 7.27 -28.04
C TYR A 375 -4.13 7.22 -28.90
N ASP A 376 -3.28 8.23 -28.74
CA ASP A 376 -1.96 8.25 -29.37
C ASP A 376 -1.03 7.34 -28.56
N ALA A 377 -0.75 6.16 -29.13
CA ALA A 377 0.24 5.24 -28.58
C ALA A 377 1.63 5.77 -28.89
N TYR A 378 2.44 5.97 -27.86
CA TYR A 378 3.85 6.31 -28.02
C TYR A 378 4.60 5.13 -28.65
N GLU A 379 5.28 5.38 -29.77
CA GLU A 379 6.06 4.39 -30.50
C GLU A 379 7.57 4.55 -30.28
N GLY A 380 8.02 5.78 -30.01
CA GLY A 380 9.43 6.07 -29.80
C GLY A 380 9.73 7.57 -29.80
N THR A 381 10.95 7.92 -29.42
CA THR A 381 11.48 9.28 -29.53
C THR A 381 12.80 9.19 -30.25
N ASP A 382 12.92 9.92 -31.36
CA ASP A 382 14.21 10.17 -31.99
C ASP A 382 14.82 11.45 -31.43
N HIS A 383 16.11 11.37 -31.13
CA HIS A 383 16.91 12.53 -30.75
C HIS A 383 17.66 13.04 -31.97
N ASN A 384 17.31 14.24 -32.41
CA ASN A 384 17.93 14.88 -33.56
C ASN A 384 19.31 15.44 -33.18
N LEU A 385 20.19 15.59 -34.17
CA LEU A 385 21.57 16.09 -33.97
C LEU A 385 21.63 17.52 -33.41
N ASP A 386 20.56 18.30 -33.56
CA ASP A 386 20.41 19.65 -33.01
C ASP A 386 19.93 19.68 -31.56
N GLY A 387 19.76 18.51 -30.93
CA GLY A 387 19.24 18.37 -29.57
C GLY A 387 17.72 18.45 -29.46
N SER A 388 17.00 18.64 -30.57
CA SER A 388 15.54 18.52 -30.60
C SER A 388 15.11 17.04 -30.53
N ARG A 389 13.83 16.81 -30.22
CA ARG A 389 13.25 15.47 -30.16
C ARG A 389 12.03 15.35 -31.05
N THR A 390 11.95 14.26 -31.80
CA THR A 390 10.77 13.89 -32.57
C THR A 390 10.07 12.75 -31.85
N ILE A 391 8.83 12.96 -31.41
CA ILE A 391 8.03 11.95 -30.75
C ILE A 391 7.15 11.28 -31.80
N HIS A 392 7.30 9.96 -31.96
CA HIS A 392 6.49 9.15 -32.85
C HIS A 392 5.31 8.58 -32.08
N THR A 393 4.11 8.83 -32.59
CA THR A 393 2.87 8.32 -32.04
C THR A 393 2.03 7.69 -33.15
N SER A 394 1.36 6.57 -32.85
CA SER A 394 0.30 6.03 -33.70
C SER A 394 -1.05 6.15 -33.02
N GLU A 395 -2.07 6.53 -33.78
CA GLU A 395 -3.44 6.48 -33.29
C GLU A 395 -3.86 5.01 -33.13
N GLN A 396 -4.18 4.61 -31.92
CA GLN A 396 -4.70 3.29 -31.60
C GLN A 396 -6.09 3.41 -30.99
N THR A 397 -6.97 2.46 -31.32
CA THR A 397 -8.30 2.37 -30.73
C THR A 397 -8.29 1.31 -29.64
N LYS A 398 -8.67 1.70 -28.41
CA LYS A 398 -8.88 0.78 -27.29
C LYS A 398 -10.35 0.59 -27.03
N THR A 399 -10.79 -0.66 -27.06
CA THR A 399 -12.15 -1.05 -26.71
C THR A 399 -12.24 -1.37 -25.21
N TYR A 400 -13.16 -0.70 -24.52
CA TYR A 400 -13.49 -0.94 -23.12
C TYR A 400 -14.87 -1.58 -23.03
N ARG A 401 -14.95 -2.73 -22.36
CA ARG A 401 -16.22 -3.41 -22.04
C ARG A 401 -16.54 -3.15 -20.57
N ILE A 402 -17.55 -2.32 -20.33
CA ILE A 402 -17.94 -1.85 -19.00
C ILE A 402 -19.34 -2.39 -18.68
N ASP A 403 -19.60 -2.72 -17.42
CA ASP A 403 -20.93 -3.03 -16.91
C ASP A 403 -21.85 -1.84 -17.20
N ALA A 404 -22.95 -2.11 -17.91
CA ALA A 404 -23.85 -1.08 -18.43
C ALA A 404 -24.39 -0.16 -17.34
N ARG A 405 -24.44 -0.61 -16.07
CA ARG A 405 -24.86 0.23 -14.94
C ARG A 405 -23.96 1.45 -14.72
N PHE A 406 -22.67 1.36 -15.08
CA PHE A 406 -21.75 2.51 -14.99
C PHE A 406 -21.78 3.39 -16.24
N GLY A 407 -22.31 2.88 -17.35
CA GLY A 407 -22.11 3.41 -18.68
C GLY A 407 -22.61 4.84 -18.90
N ALA A 408 -23.68 5.23 -18.20
CA ALA A 408 -24.26 6.57 -18.29
C ALA A 408 -23.26 7.70 -17.99
N HIS A 409 -22.31 7.47 -17.08
CA HIS A 409 -21.33 8.47 -16.65
C HIS A 409 -19.88 8.09 -16.93
N TRP A 410 -19.58 6.83 -17.25
CA TRP A 410 -18.19 6.38 -17.40
C TRP A 410 -17.42 7.15 -18.47
N ALA A 411 -17.97 7.27 -19.68
CA ALA A 411 -17.28 7.94 -20.79
C ALA A 411 -17.09 9.45 -20.52
N GLN A 412 -18.11 10.09 -19.93
CA GLN A 412 -18.04 11.50 -19.55
C GLN A 412 -16.97 11.71 -18.48
N PHE A 413 -16.98 10.93 -17.39
CA PHE A 413 -16.01 11.09 -16.30
C PHE A 413 -14.59 10.74 -16.73
N ASP A 414 -14.40 9.73 -17.58
CA ASP A 414 -13.09 9.43 -18.13
C ASP A 414 -12.56 10.59 -18.99
N SER A 415 -13.42 11.19 -19.82
CA SER A 415 -13.07 12.38 -20.61
C SER A 415 -12.71 13.58 -19.73
N ASP A 416 -13.54 13.88 -18.72
CA ASP A 416 -13.32 14.96 -17.75
C ASP A 416 -11.99 14.81 -17.01
N LEU A 417 -11.63 13.58 -16.62
CA LEU A 417 -10.35 13.29 -15.97
C LEU A 417 -9.17 13.58 -16.88
N ASN A 418 -9.23 13.16 -18.15
CA ASN A 418 -8.15 13.46 -19.09
C ASN A 418 -7.96 14.97 -19.24
N ARG A 419 -9.06 15.73 -19.30
CA ARG A 419 -9.01 17.20 -19.35
C ARG A 419 -8.40 17.78 -18.08
N ALA A 420 -8.83 17.32 -16.91
CA ALA A 420 -8.29 17.77 -15.62
C ALA A 420 -6.78 17.47 -15.48
N VAL A 421 -6.31 16.31 -15.98
CA VAL A 421 -4.89 15.97 -16.01
C VAL A 421 -4.09 16.91 -16.91
N LEU A 422 -4.64 17.29 -18.07
CA LEU A 422 -4.01 18.26 -18.97
C LEU A 422 -3.93 19.66 -18.33
N ASP A 423 -4.98 20.08 -17.63
CA ASP A 423 -5.05 21.40 -16.99
C ASP A 423 -4.13 21.51 -15.75
N GLN A 424 -3.95 20.43 -14.98
CA GLN A 424 -3.08 20.40 -13.79
C GLN A 424 -1.61 20.07 -14.09
N GLY A 425 -1.29 19.75 -15.34
CA GLY A 425 0.02 19.25 -15.74
C GLY A 425 0.13 17.73 -15.63
N ILE A 426 0.63 17.11 -16.70
CA ILE A 426 0.60 15.66 -16.93
C ILE A 426 1.15 14.86 -15.74
N PHE A 427 2.29 15.25 -15.16
CA PHE A 427 2.90 14.46 -14.08
C PHE A 427 2.09 14.43 -12.78
N GLN A 428 1.49 15.56 -12.39
CA GLN A 428 0.75 15.67 -11.13
C GLN A 428 -0.67 15.09 -11.27
N GLY A 429 -1.38 15.44 -12.35
CA GLY A 429 -2.72 14.93 -12.59
C GLY A 429 -2.75 13.43 -12.88
N PHE A 430 -1.79 12.92 -13.66
CA PHE A 430 -1.75 11.50 -14.03
C PHE A 430 -1.37 10.61 -12.84
N GLY A 431 -0.45 11.05 -11.98
CA GLY A 431 -0.09 10.35 -10.75
C GLY A 431 -1.28 10.18 -9.79
N LEU A 432 -2.06 11.25 -9.58
CA LEU A 432 -3.26 11.20 -8.74
C LEU A 432 -4.32 10.24 -9.32
N VAL A 433 -4.66 10.37 -10.60
CA VAL A 433 -5.70 9.54 -11.24
C VAL A 433 -5.30 8.05 -11.24
N LEU A 434 -4.04 7.75 -11.55
CA LEU A 434 -3.56 6.36 -11.51
C LEU A 434 -3.51 5.79 -10.09
N GLY A 435 -3.07 6.58 -9.11
CA GLY A 435 -3.05 6.17 -7.70
C GLY A 435 -4.45 5.78 -7.23
N LEU A 436 -5.44 6.66 -7.38
CA LEU A 436 -6.82 6.42 -6.92
C LEU A 436 -7.49 5.26 -7.67
N ARG A 437 -7.25 5.11 -8.98
CA ARG A 437 -7.73 3.95 -9.75
C ARG A 437 -7.07 2.65 -9.28
N GLY A 438 -5.78 2.70 -8.97
CA GLY A 438 -5.01 1.59 -8.42
C GLY A 438 -5.57 1.12 -7.08
N GLU A 439 -5.87 2.06 -6.18
CA GLU A 439 -6.45 1.75 -4.86
C GLU A 439 -7.83 1.11 -4.98
N MET A 440 -8.67 1.56 -5.92
CA MET A 440 -9.95 0.89 -6.19
C MET A 440 -9.77 -0.51 -6.76
N GLU A 441 -8.73 -0.74 -7.57
CA GLU A 441 -8.36 -2.09 -7.99
C GLU A 441 -7.97 -2.95 -6.79
N THR A 442 -7.16 -2.43 -5.86
CA THR A 442 -6.76 -3.08 -4.60
C THR A 442 -7.97 -3.43 -3.73
N PHE A 443 -8.91 -2.51 -3.57
CA PHE A 443 -10.19 -2.76 -2.90
C PHE A 443 -10.95 -3.96 -3.52
N LEU A 444 -11.06 -4.01 -4.85
CA LEU A 444 -11.70 -5.14 -5.54
C LEU A 444 -10.86 -6.42 -5.56
N LYS A 445 -9.54 -6.35 -5.31
CA LYS A 445 -8.70 -7.56 -5.13
C LYS A 445 -9.00 -8.25 -3.81
N THR A 446 -9.37 -7.49 -2.80
CA THR A 446 -9.50 -7.93 -1.41
C THR A 446 -10.92 -8.37 -1.04
N HIS A 447 -11.87 -8.30 -1.97
CA HIS A 447 -13.26 -8.68 -1.75
C HIS A 447 -13.81 -9.58 -2.85
N ALA A 448 -14.70 -10.49 -2.47
CA ALA A 448 -15.49 -11.26 -3.41
C ALA A 448 -16.44 -10.34 -4.19
N CYS A 449 -16.65 -10.62 -5.46
CA CYS A 449 -17.45 -9.78 -6.36
C CYS A 449 -18.94 -9.71 -5.98
N ASP A 450 -19.45 -10.72 -5.29
CA ASP A 450 -20.80 -10.82 -4.76
C ASP A 450 -20.93 -10.40 -3.29
N SER A 451 -19.82 -10.03 -2.64
CA SER A 451 -19.82 -9.53 -1.26
C SER A 451 -20.75 -8.32 -1.10
N ALA A 452 -21.38 -8.23 0.06
CA ALA A 452 -22.22 -7.09 0.42
C ALA A 452 -21.43 -5.78 0.33
N THR A 453 -20.14 -5.81 0.70
CA THR A 453 -19.21 -4.67 0.64
C THR A 453 -19.03 -4.16 -0.79
N VAL A 454 -18.72 -5.05 -1.74
CA VAL A 454 -18.53 -4.64 -3.15
C VAL A 454 -19.85 -4.18 -3.76
N ARG A 455 -20.98 -4.82 -3.43
CA ARG A 455 -22.30 -4.43 -3.91
C ARG A 455 -22.71 -3.06 -3.39
N GLN A 456 -22.53 -2.80 -2.10
CA GLN A 456 -22.80 -1.50 -1.49
C GLN A 456 -21.93 -0.40 -2.11
N MET A 457 -20.62 -0.64 -2.25
CA MET A 457 -19.71 0.31 -2.90
C MET A 457 -20.16 0.62 -4.33
N THR A 458 -20.46 -0.42 -5.12
CA THR A 458 -20.91 -0.31 -6.51
C THR A 458 -22.21 0.49 -6.62
N ASP A 459 -23.23 0.11 -5.85
CA ASP A 459 -24.54 0.73 -5.92
C ASP A 459 -24.50 2.17 -5.40
N ASN A 460 -23.71 2.48 -4.37
CA ASN A 460 -23.54 3.86 -3.91
C ASN A 460 -22.81 4.74 -4.92
N PHE A 461 -21.75 4.27 -5.58
CA PHE A 461 -21.08 5.06 -6.63
C PHE A 461 -22.00 5.34 -7.83
N ILE A 462 -22.78 4.34 -8.26
CA ILE A 462 -23.77 4.51 -9.34
C ILE A 462 -24.85 5.50 -8.92
N ARG A 463 -25.38 5.37 -7.69
CA ARG A 463 -26.39 6.28 -7.15
C ARG A 463 -25.89 7.71 -7.02
N ALA A 464 -24.68 7.89 -6.47
CA ALA A 464 -24.03 9.20 -6.35
C ALA A 464 -23.83 9.85 -7.72
N ALA A 465 -23.37 9.08 -8.72
CA ALA A 465 -23.22 9.57 -10.08
C ALA A 465 -24.56 9.95 -10.73
N ASN A 466 -25.65 9.27 -10.37
CA ASN A 466 -27.01 9.55 -10.87
C ASN A 466 -27.78 10.60 -10.05
N GLY A 467 -27.18 11.16 -8.98
CA GLY A 467 -27.88 12.07 -8.06
C GLY A 467 -29.02 11.41 -7.29
N GLN A 468 -28.96 10.09 -7.10
CA GLN A 468 -29.96 9.31 -6.35
C GLN A 468 -29.58 9.25 -4.86
N PRO A 469 -30.54 8.96 -3.97
CA PRO A 469 -30.24 8.69 -2.56
C PRO A 469 -29.30 7.49 -2.41
N SER A 470 -28.47 7.51 -1.37
CA SER A 470 -27.59 6.38 -1.03
C SER A 470 -28.37 5.12 -0.73
N VAL A 471 -27.73 3.95 -0.79
CA VAL A 471 -28.36 2.66 -0.48
C VAL A 471 -28.92 2.64 0.95
N GLN A 472 -28.24 3.33 1.88
CA GLN A 472 -28.69 3.55 3.24
C GLN A 472 -30.01 4.33 3.28
N GLN A 473 -30.07 5.47 2.57
CA GLN A 473 -31.25 6.33 2.52
C GLN A 473 -32.42 5.68 1.77
N ALA A 474 -32.12 4.94 0.70
CA ALA A 474 -33.09 4.25 -0.13
C ALA A 474 -33.65 2.96 0.51
N GLY A 475 -33.15 2.56 1.69
CA GLY A 475 -33.59 1.35 2.39
C GLY A 475 -33.23 0.05 1.65
N LEU A 476 -32.18 0.08 0.82
CA LEU A 476 -31.67 -1.12 0.18
C LEU A 476 -30.95 -2.02 1.18
N ARG A 477 -30.96 -3.32 0.90
CA ARG A 477 -30.40 -4.35 1.78
C ARG A 477 -29.56 -5.33 0.96
N PHE A 478 -28.41 -5.71 1.51
CA PHE A 478 -27.47 -6.66 0.93
C PHE A 478 -27.40 -7.90 1.81
N ALA A 479 -27.56 -9.07 1.19
CA ALA A 479 -27.36 -10.35 1.87
C ALA A 479 -25.89 -10.47 2.31
N GLY A 480 -25.64 -11.02 3.50
CA GLY A 480 -24.29 -11.12 4.08
C GLY A 480 -23.78 -9.82 4.73
N ALA A 481 -24.55 -8.72 4.67
CA ALA A 481 -24.07 -7.43 5.15
C ALA A 481 -23.75 -7.40 6.66
N ALA A 482 -24.51 -8.13 7.47
CA ALA A 482 -24.26 -8.23 8.91
C ALA A 482 -22.93 -8.95 9.19
N THR A 483 -22.66 -10.05 8.49
CA THR A 483 -21.41 -10.83 8.60
C THR A 483 -20.21 -10.02 8.13
N GLU A 484 -20.38 -9.23 7.08
CA GLU A 484 -19.32 -8.35 6.58
C GLU A 484 -19.20 -7.03 7.35
N SER A 485 -20.11 -6.72 8.27
CA SER A 485 -19.99 -5.51 9.08
C SER A 485 -19.03 -5.75 10.24
N ASP A 486 -18.21 -4.75 10.54
CA ASP A 486 -17.38 -4.77 11.72
C ASP A 486 -18.29 -4.68 12.96
N ALA A 487 -17.91 -5.39 14.03
CA ALA A 487 -18.70 -5.46 15.25
C ALA A 487 -19.02 -4.04 15.78
N PRO A 488 -20.24 -3.81 16.28
CA PRO A 488 -20.55 -2.58 17.00
C PRO A 488 -19.60 -2.46 18.20
N THR A 489 -18.84 -1.37 18.28
CA THR A 489 -17.96 -1.11 19.43
C THR A 489 -18.80 -0.54 20.57
N LYS A 490 -19.48 -1.39 21.33
CA LYS A 490 -20.06 -0.99 22.62
C LYS A 490 -18.94 -0.81 23.64
N THR A 491 -18.47 0.41 23.88
CA THR A 491 -17.82 0.79 25.15
C THR A 491 -17.61 2.31 25.29
N GLY A 492 -18.44 2.95 26.12
CA GLY A 492 -18.18 4.27 26.72
C GLY A 492 -19.25 5.33 26.47
N ALA A 493 -19.39 6.32 27.36
CA ALA A 493 -19.99 7.60 26.98
C ALA A 493 -19.06 8.27 25.94
N PRO A 494 -19.58 9.01 24.94
CA PRO A 494 -18.72 9.75 24.02
C PRO A 494 -17.73 10.58 24.84
N PRO A 495 -16.43 10.58 24.50
CA PRO A 495 -15.47 11.39 25.24
C PRO A 495 -15.97 12.83 25.21
N PRO A 496 -15.87 13.58 26.33
CA PRO A 496 -16.17 15.00 26.32
C PRO A 496 -15.36 15.66 25.18
N PRO A 497 -15.89 16.72 24.56
CA PRO A 497 -15.22 17.41 23.46
C PRO A 497 -13.75 17.61 23.80
N PHE A 498 -12.87 17.37 22.82
CA PHE A 498 -11.43 17.48 22.99
C PHE A 498 -11.13 18.84 23.62
N THR A 499 -10.82 18.81 24.92
CA THR A 499 -10.45 20.00 25.65
C THR A 499 -8.93 19.99 25.63
N PRO A 500 -8.27 20.88 24.87
CA PRO A 500 -6.83 20.88 24.83
C PRO A 500 -6.32 21.04 26.25
N VAL A 501 -5.45 20.12 26.69
CA VAL A 501 -4.63 20.33 27.88
C VAL A 501 -3.61 21.41 27.51
N ALA A 502 -4.06 22.66 27.50
CA ALA A 502 -3.17 23.74 27.84
C ALA A 502 -2.86 23.53 29.33
N ASN A 503 -1.59 23.34 29.66
CA ASN A 503 -1.13 23.47 31.04
C ASN A 503 -1.48 24.90 31.48
N VAL A 504 -2.66 25.07 32.04
CA VAL A 504 -2.99 26.19 32.89
C VAL A 504 -3.11 25.57 34.27
N GLN A 505 -2.01 25.65 35.02
CA GLN A 505 -2.08 25.62 36.47
C GLN A 505 -2.94 26.82 36.87
N GLU A 506 -4.26 26.66 36.87
CA GLU A 506 -5.17 27.43 37.68
C GLU A 506 -6.47 26.65 37.81
N GLU A 507 -6.83 26.42 39.07
CA GLU A 507 -7.93 25.64 39.61
C GLU A 507 -9.23 25.82 38.82
N ASN A 508 -9.88 24.72 38.44
CA ASN A 508 -11.19 24.79 37.81
C ASN A 508 -12.16 23.80 38.49
N GLU A 509 -13.08 24.40 39.24
CA GLU A 509 -14.17 23.84 40.03
C GLU A 509 -15.08 22.86 39.23
N THR A 510 -14.95 22.83 37.91
CA THR A 510 -15.66 21.93 36.99
C THR A 510 -15.30 20.46 37.19
N VAL A 511 -14.07 20.13 37.59
CA VAL A 511 -13.67 18.74 37.90
C VAL A 511 -14.30 18.28 39.22
N ASN A 512 -14.35 19.17 40.22
CA ASN A 512 -14.98 18.89 41.50
C ASN A 512 -16.52 18.81 41.39
N ALA A 513 -17.13 19.60 40.51
CA ALA A 513 -18.57 19.51 40.22
C ALA A 513 -18.95 18.22 39.47
N ALA A 514 -18.10 17.72 38.58
CA ALA A 514 -18.31 16.44 37.91
C ALA A 514 -18.15 15.25 38.87
N VAL A 515 -17.23 15.32 39.83
CA VAL A 515 -17.09 14.31 40.89
C VAL A 515 -18.29 14.32 41.86
N ALA A 516 -18.85 15.50 42.16
CA ALA A 516 -20.04 15.64 43.00
C ALA A 516 -21.35 15.17 42.34
N ALA A 517 -21.46 15.25 41.01
CA ALA A 517 -22.67 14.90 40.26
C ALA A 517 -22.88 13.39 40.04
N PHE A 518 -21.87 12.55 40.28
CA PHE A 518 -21.93 11.09 40.05
C PHE A 518 -22.13 10.25 41.32
N GLY A 519 -22.67 10.85 42.41
CA GLY A 519 -23.33 10.09 43.48
C GLY A 519 -22.47 8.98 44.10
N GLY A 520 -21.47 9.37 44.88
CA GLY A 520 -20.68 8.46 45.71
C GLY A 520 -20.38 9.08 47.06
N GLY A 521 -21.42 9.45 47.80
CA GLY A 521 -21.29 9.74 49.22
C GLY A 521 -20.98 8.46 49.99
N GLY A 522 -19.93 8.50 50.81
CA GLY A 522 -19.73 7.59 51.92
C GLY A 522 -18.65 6.53 51.68
N LEU A 523 -17.39 6.91 51.86
CA LEU A 523 -16.38 6.02 52.47
C LEU A 523 -15.08 6.69 52.92
N PHE A 524 -14.95 8.02 52.81
CA PHE A 524 -13.84 8.76 53.43
C PHE A 524 -14.34 10.09 53.98
N GLY A 525 -14.47 10.15 55.31
CA GLY A 525 -14.58 11.41 56.04
C GLY A 525 -13.23 12.13 56.07
N GLU A 526 -13.27 13.43 56.33
CA GLU A 526 -12.21 14.44 56.13
C GLU A 526 -10.89 14.27 56.94
N ASP A 527 -10.57 13.12 57.54
CA ASP A 527 -9.36 12.94 58.35
C ASP A 527 -8.40 11.88 57.78
N TRP A 528 -7.41 12.34 57.02
CA TRP A 528 -6.38 11.57 56.34
C TRP A 528 -5.16 11.31 57.24
N LYS A 529 -5.31 10.47 58.29
CA LYS A 529 -4.14 9.99 59.07
C LYS A 529 -4.04 8.50 59.40
N THR A 530 -4.96 7.62 58.99
CA THR A 530 -4.77 6.16 59.16
C THR A 530 -5.58 5.32 58.16
N PRO A 531 -5.02 4.28 57.50
CA PRO A 531 -5.77 3.40 56.60
C PRO A 531 -6.69 2.44 57.38
N THR A 532 -7.93 2.25 56.91
CA THR A 532 -8.96 1.39 57.53
C THR A 532 -9.14 0.01 56.90
N MET A 533 -8.44 -0.31 55.80
CA MET A 533 -8.47 -1.64 55.21
C MET A 533 -7.19 -2.40 55.55
N SER A 534 -7.33 -3.63 56.02
CA SER A 534 -6.15 -4.47 56.26
C SER A 534 -5.57 -4.93 54.91
N GLU A 535 -4.25 -5.02 54.80
CA GLU A 535 -3.54 -5.52 53.61
C GLU A 535 -4.06 -6.90 53.16
N LYS A 536 -4.60 -7.67 54.11
CA LYS A 536 -5.19 -8.98 53.89
C LYS A 536 -6.54 -8.92 53.16
N GLU A 537 -7.32 -7.88 53.37
CA GLU A 537 -8.59 -7.65 52.64
C GLU A 537 -8.32 -7.13 51.24
N PHE A 538 -7.32 -6.25 51.09
CA PHE A 538 -6.92 -5.76 49.77
C PHE A 538 -6.44 -6.90 48.86
N ASN A 539 -5.58 -7.78 49.37
CA ASN A 539 -5.08 -8.91 48.58
C ASN A 539 -6.18 -9.93 48.24
N ARG A 540 -7.19 -10.09 49.10
CA ARG A 540 -8.32 -10.99 48.85
C ARG A 540 -9.20 -10.51 47.69
N GLU A 541 -9.40 -9.20 47.56
CA GLU A 541 -10.23 -8.63 46.51
C GLU A 541 -9.51 -8.62 45.14
N VAL A 542 -8.19 -8.45 45.15
CA VAL A 542 -7.35 -8.60 43.95
C VAL A 542 -7.36 -10.06 43.46
N ASP A 543 -7.29 -11.03 44.37
CA ASP A 543 -7.36 -12.46 44.02
C ASP A 543 -8.76 -12.85 43.48
N HIS A 544 -9.83 -12.21 43.96
CA HIS A 544 -11.18 -12.47 43.46
C HIS A 544 -11.38 -11.95 42.02
N VAL A 545 -10.93 -10.72 41.73
CA VAL A 545 -11.07 -10.09 40.41
C VAL A 545 -10.20 -10.77 39.35
N THR A 546 -9.02 -11.26 39.75
CA THR A 546 -8.13 -12.02 38.85
C THR A 546 -8.67 -13.42 38.53
N GLY A 547 -9.36 -14.07 39.48
CA GLY A 547 -10.03 -15.35 39.25
C GLY A 547 -11.18 -15.28 38.24
N GLU A 548 -12.06 -14.27 38.33
CA GLU A 548 -13.19 -14.10 37.40
C GLU A 548 -12.73 -13.71 35.98
N GLY A 549 -11.62 -12.98 35.86
CA GLY A 549 -11.01 -12.67 34.56
C GLY A 549 -10.51 -13.92 33.83
N GLN A 550 -9.91 -14.87 34.56
CA GLN A 550 -9.39 -16.11 33.99
C GLN A 550 -10.52 -17.05 33.50
N ASP A 551 -11.63 -17.12 34.23
CA ASP A 551 -12.76 -17.98 33.86
C ASP A 551 -13.53 -17.47 32.63
N ASN A 552 -13.64 -16.15 32.47
CA ASN A 552 -14.22 -15.53 31.29
C ASN A 552 -13.34 -15.73 30.05
N PHE A 553 -12.01 -15.66 30.20
CA PHE A 553 -11.07 -15.95 29.12
C PHE A 553 -11.14 -17.42 28.67
N ASN A 554 -11.19 -18.36 29.62
CA ASN A 554 -11.30 -19.79 29.33
C ASN A 554 -12.65 -20.16 28.69
N ARG A 555 -13.71 -19.36 28.88
CA ARG A 555 -14.99 -19.54 28.20
C ARG A 555 -14.93 -19.05 26.75
N ALA A 556 -14.38 -17.86 26.53
CA ALA A 556 -14.19 -17.31 25.18
C ALA A 556 -13.27 -18.18 24.30
N ALA A 557 -12.24 -18.80 24.88
CA ALA A 557 -11.36 -19.71 24.16
C ALA A 557 -12.10 -20.97 23.67
N ARG A 558 -13.00 -21.55 24.48
CA ARG A 558 -13.81 -22.72 24.09
C ARG A 558 -14.83 -22.40 23.01
N ASP A 559 -15.45 -21.22 23.09
CA ASP A 559 -16.41 -20.78 22.07
C ASP A 559 -15.72 -20.52 20.70
N ALA A 560 -14.46 -20.07 20.72
CA ALA A 560 -13.65 -19.90 19.52
C ALA A 560 -13.23 -21.25 18.89
N GLU A 561 -12.85 -22.23 19.71
CA GLU A 561 -12.49 -23.59 19.27
C GLU A 561 -13.68 -24.29 18.61
N GLN A 562 -14.88 -24.18 19.19
CA GLN A 562 -16.11 -24.71 18.59
C GLN A 562 -16.45 -24.04 17.25
N SER A 563 -16.19 -22.74 17.11
CA SER A 563 -16.44 -22.00 15.86
C SER A 563 -15.46 -22.41 14.73
N LEU A 564 -14.24 -22.85 15.07
CA LEU A 564 -13.25 -23.36 14.13
C LEU A 564 -13.63 -24.75 13.60
N ASP A 565 -14.11 -25.63 14.47
CA ASP A 565 -14.60 -26.96 14.07
C ASP A 565 -15.81 -26.86 13.12
N GLU A 566 -16.76 -25.96 13.40
CA GLU A 566 -17.92 -25.70 12.54
C GLU A 566 -17.52 -25.13 11.16
N LEU A 567 -16.47 -24.30 11.11
CA LEU A 567 -15.94 -23.74 9.87
C LEU A 567 -15.20 -24.80 9.02
N GLU A 568 -14.47 -25.71 9.66
CA GLU A 568 -13.78 -26.81 8.97
C GLU A 568 -14.79 -27.78 8.33
N GLU A 569 -15.88 -28.11 9.05
CA GLU A 569 -16.96 -28.95 8.54
C GLU A 569 -17.68 -28.29 7.36
N ALA A 570 -18.04 -27.01 7.46
CA ALA A 570 -18.64 -26.26 6.36
C ALA A 570 -17.74 -26.17 5.12
N THR A 571 -16.42 -26.05 5.32
CA THR A 571 -15.44 -26.02 4.22
C THR A 571 -15.34 -27.39 3.54
N ARG A 572 -15.43 -28.48 4.30
CA ARG A 572 -15.41 -29.86 3.80
C ARG A 572 -16.66 -30.18 2.97
N GLU A 573 -17.84 -29.73 3.43
CA GLU A 573 -19.10 -29.86 2.69
C GLU A 573 -19.11 -29.05 1.39
N ALA A 574 -18.59 -27.81 1.41
CA ALA A 574 -18.48 -26.96 0.23
C ALA A 574 -17.55 -27.58 -0.84
N ALA A 575 -16.43 -28.19 -0.42
CA ALA A 575 -15.51 -28.87 -1.31
C ALA A 575 -16.16 -30.13 -1.95
N GLN A 576 -16.97 -30.87 -1.21
CA GLN A 576 -17.73 -32.01 -1.75
C GLN A 576 -18.81 -31.57 -2.75
N ALA A 577 -19.57 -30.51 -2.45
CA ALA A 577 -20.58 -29.96 -3.35
C ALA A 577 -19.98 -29.44 -4.67
N GLN A 578 -18.82 -28.78 -4.61
CA GLN A 578 -18.11 -28.29 -5.79
C GLN A 578 -17.58 -29.44 -6.66
N SER A 579 -17.13 -30.54 -6.04
CA SER A 579 -16.73 -31.76 -6.75
C SER A 579 -17.89 -32.41 -7.50
N GLN A 580 -19.07 -32.51 -6.88
CA GLN A 580 -20.28 -33.06 -7.50
C GLN A 580 -20.79 -32.18 -8.66
N ASN A 581 -20.85 -30.86 -8.49
CA ASN A 581 -21.26 -29.94 -9.55
C ASN A 581 -20.35 -30.03 -10.78
N ARG A 582 -19.05 -30.25 -10.56
CA ARG A 582 -18.09 -30.43 -11.64
C ARG A 582 -18.30 -31.75 -12.39
N GLN A 583 -18.59 -32.85 -11.69
CA GLN A 583 -18.91 -34.13 -12.33
C GLN A 583 -20.18 -34.04 -13.19
N ASN A 584 -21.20 -33.31 -12.72
CA ASN A 584 -22.44 -33.07 -13.47
C ASN A 584 -22.19 -32.25 -14.75
N LEU A 585 -21.33 -31.23 -14.69
CA LEU A 585 -20.96 -30.42 -15.85
C LEU A 585 -20.14 -31.20 -16.88
N GLU A 586 -19.22 -32.05 -16.42
CA GLU A 586 -18.42 -32.91 -17.29
C GLU A 586 -19.32 -33.95 -18.01
N GLN A 587 -20.30 -34.53 -17.32
CA GLN A 587 -21.30 -35.41 -17.96
C GLN A 587 -22.16 -34.66 -19.00
N ARG A 588 -22.62 -33.44 -18.68
CA ARG A 588 -23.44 -32.64 -19.61
C ARG A 588 -22.67 -32.21 -20.85
N LEU A 589 -21.38 -31.91 -20.71
CA LEU A 589 -20.52 -31.57 -21.84
C LEU A 589 -20.31 -32.78 -22.77
N ILE A 590 -20.17 -33.99 -22.21
CA ILE A 590 -20.06 -35.23 -22.98
C ILE A 590 -21.35 -35.51 -23.77
N GLU A 591 -22.53 -35.26 -23.18
CA GLU A 591 -23.81 -35.36 -23.88
C GLU A 591 -23.93 -34.38 -25.06
N LEU A 592 -23.58 -33.10 -24.85
CA LEU A 592 -23.62 -32.08 -25.90
C LEU A 592 -22.66 -32.38 -27.07
N ILE A 593 -21.49 -32.98 -26.78
CA ILE A 593 -20.54 -33.41 -27.80
C ILE A 593 -21.10 -34.61 -28.60
N LYS A 594 -21.83 -35.52 -27.96
CA LYS A 594 -22.53 -36.62 -28.64
C LYS A 594 -23.66 -36.11 -29.53
N GLU A 595 -24.49 -35.19 -29.04
CA GLU A 595 -25.56 -34.56 -29.82
C GLU A 595 -25.03 -33.82 -31.05
N ARG A 596 -23.92 -33.07 -30.89
CA ARG A 596 -23.27 -32.36 -31.99
C ARG A 596 -22.81 -33.31 -33.12
N ASN A 597 -22.33 -34.49 -32.78
CA ASN A 597 -21.76 -35.43 -33.75
C ASN A 597 -22.80 -36.31 -34.45
N GLN A 598 -24.09 -36.21 -34.08
CA GLN A 598 -25.16 -37.06 -34.61
C GLN A 598 -26.05 -36.39 -35.67
N THR A 599 -25.88 -35.10 -35.97
CA THR A 599 -26.73 -34.37 -36.95
C THR A 599 -25.95 -33.65 -38.05
N PRO A 600 -25.98 -34.12 -39.32
CA PRO A 600 -25.25 -33.52 -40.45
C PRO A 600 -25.71 -32.11 -40.88
N GLU A 601 -26.93 -31.69 -40.55
CA GLU A 601 -27.55 -30.47 -41.11
C GLU A 601 -26.98 -29.14 -40.57
N ASN A 602 -26.24 -29.14 -39.46
CA ASN A 602 -25.72 -27.90 -38.87
C ASN A 602 -24.44 -27.36 -39.53
N SER A 603 -23.77 -28.14 -40.40
CA SER A 603 -22.58 -27.66 -41.11
C SER A 603 -22.91 -26.80 -42.34
N GLN A 604 -24.12 -26.93 -42.91
CA GLN A 604 -24.54 -26.22 -44.11
C GLN A 604 -24.89 -24.75 -43.80
N ARG A 605 -25.65 -24.53 -42.72
CA ARG A 605 -26.07 -23.20 -42.25
C ARG A 605 -24.91 -22.27 -41.90
N TYR A 606 -23.77 -22.82 -41.49
CA TYR A 606 -22.61 -22.03 -41.11
C TYR A 606 -21.84 -21.51 -42.35
N ASN A 607 -21.80 -22.30 -43.43
CA ASN A 607 -21.16 -21.89 -44.69
C ASN A 607 -21.99 -20.83 -45.43
N ASP A 608 -23.33 -20.92 -45.37
CA ASP A 608 -24.22 -19.93 -45.98
C ASP A 608 -24.13 -18.55 -45.31
N LEU A 609 -23.92 -18.53 -43.99
CA LEU A 609 -23.70 -17.29 -43.23
C LEU A 609 -22.37 -16.62 -43.60
N GLN A 610 -21.33 -17.42 -43.85
CA GLN A 610 -20.00 -16.92 -44.21
C GLN A 610 -19.98 -16.31 -45.62
N ASN A 611 -20.66 -16.94 -46.58
CA ASN A 611 -20.80 -16.43 -47.95
C ASN A 611 -21.66 -15.15 -48.01
N THR A 612 -22.63 -14.99 -47.11
CA THR A 612 -23.46 -13.78 -47.01
C THR A 612 -22.64 -12.58 -46.51
N ILE A 613 -21.69 -12.80 -45.62
CA ILE A 613 -20.81 -11.75 -45.09
C ILE A 613 -19.83 -11.27 -46.17
N GLU A 614 -19.23 -12.17 -46.94
CA GLU A 614 -18.34 -11.82 -48.06
C GLU A 614 -19.07 -11.04 -49.17
N PHE A 615 -20.31 -11.43 -49.51
CA PHE A 615 -21.12 -10.75 -50.51
C PHE A 615 -21.48 -9.31 -50.12
N THR A 616 -21.72 -9.07 -48.82
CA THR A 616 -22.09 -7.75 -48.28
C THR A 616 -20.90 -6.79 -48.27
N MET A 617 -19.68 -7.29 -48.05
CA MET A 617 -18.47 -6.47 -48.06
C MET A 617 -18.09 -5.96 -49.45
N GLN A 618 -18.40 -6.70 -50.52
CA GLN A 618 -18.14 -6.27 -51.90
C GLN A 618 -19.08 -5.18 -52.41
N HIS A 619 -20.29 -5.05 -51.84
CA HIS A 619 -21.30 -4.10 -52.30
C HIS A 619 -21.28 -2.73 -51.58
N MET A 620 -20.41 -2.56 -50.57
CA MET A 620 -20.30 -1.31 -49.80
C MET A 620 -19.20 -0.35 -50.29
N GLY A 621 -18.53 -0.65 -51.41
CA GLY A 621 -17.75 0.36 -52.17
C GLY A 621 -16.54 0.96 -51.46
N ILE A 622 -15.87 0.24 -50.55
CA ILE A 622 -14.65 0.72 -49.88
C ILE A 622 -13.44 0.00 -50.46
N THR A 623 -12.88 0.55 -51.56
CA THR A 623 -11.45 0.53 -51.87
C THR A 623 -11.18 1.56 -52.97
N GLU A 624 -10.55 2.68 -52.62
CA GLU A 624 -9.85 3.52 -53.61
C GLU A 624 -8.46 2.92 -53.84
N GLU A 625 -8.16 2.57 -55.09
CA GLU A 625 -6.82 2.22 -55.57
C GLU A 625 -6.02 3.48 -55.92
N PRO A 626 -4.70 3.52 -55.65
CA PRO A 626 -3.76 4.28 -56.46
C PRO A 626 -3.12 3.37 -57.52
N THR A 627 -3.25 3.79 -58.77
CA THR A 627 -2.61 3.22 -59.96
C THR A 627 -1.07 3.25 -59.88
N VAL A 628 -0.44 2.09 -60.07
CA VAL A 628 0.93 1.95 -60.59
C VAL A 628 0.96 0.77 -61.58
N PRO A 629 1.53 0.91 -62.79
CA PRO A 629 1.56 -0.16 -63.77
C PRO A 629 2.74 -1.11 -63.48
N SER A 630 2.48 -2.41 -63.39
CA SER A 630 3.53 -3.42 -63.42
C SER A 630 3.05 -4.67 -64.15
N GLU A 631 3.57 -4.83 -65.37
CA GLU A 631 3.63 -6.09 -66.09
C GLU A 631 4.45 -7.10 -65.29
N ASN A 632 3.82 -8.21 -64.89
CA ASN A 632 4.34 -9.58 -64.83
C ASN A 632 3.57 -10.41 -63.79
N ARG A 633 2.61 -11.22 -64.25
CA ARG A 633 1.91 -12.23 -63.44
C ARG A 633 2.31 -13.64 -63.92
N PRO A 634 2.84 -14.53 -63.06
CA PRO A 634 3.01 -15.94 -63.39
C PRO A 634 1.66 -16.70 -63.24
N PRO A 635 1.48 -17.84 -63.93
CA PRO A 635 0.19 -18.54 -63.97
C PRO A 635 -0.09 -19.32 -62.68
N ALA A 636 -1.39 -19.42 -62.37
CA ALA A 636 -1.95 -20.08 -61.19
C ALA A 636 -1.63 -21.61 -61.13
N PRO A 637 -1.42 -22.18 -59.92
CA PRO A 637 -1.27 -23.62 -59.77
C PRO A 637 -2.63 -24.33 -59.85
N LYS A 638 -2.66 -25.40 -60.62
CA LYS A 638 -3.81 -26.30 -60.83
C LYS A 638 -4.24 -26.97 -59.53
N THR A 639 -5.55 -26.96 -59.30
CA THR A 639 -6.29 -27.73 -58.30
C THR A 639 -6.01 -29.24 -58.43
N ARG A 640 -5.46 -29.85 -57.38
CA ARG A 640 -5.26 -31.30 -57.26
C ARG A 640 -6.06 -31.86 -56.09
N GLY A 641 -7.10 -32.64 -56.43
CA GLY A 641 -7.49 -33.89 -55.77
C GLY A 641 -7.89 -33.87 -54.30
N GLN A 642 -9.21 -33.90 -54.06
CA GLN A 642 -9.85 -34.38 -52.83
C GLN A 642 -9.43 -35.83 -52.52
N SER A 643 -8.69 -36.07 -51.43
CA SER A 643 -8.63 -37.36 -50.70
C SER A 643 -7.84 -37.31 -49.38
N GLN A 644 -7.94 -36.22 -48.59
CA GLN A 644 -7.24 -36.12 -47.28
C GLN A 644 -8.14 -35.76 -46.08
N GLN A 645 -9.46 -35.91 -46.21
CA GLN A 645 -10.41 -35.55 -45.14
C GLN A 645 -10.25 -36.37 -43.83
N PRO A 646 -9.98 -37.69 -43.83
CA PRO A 646 -9.88 -38.47 -42.59
C PRO A 646 -8.67 -38.11 -41.71
N GLN A 647 -7.58 -37.60 -42.30
CA GLN A 647 -6.38 -37.23 -41.56
C GLN A 647 -6.52 -35.88 -40.84
N GLN A 648 -7.33 -34.96 -41.37
CA GLN A 648 -7.55 -33.65 -40.74
C GLN A 648 -8.42 -33.74 -39.48
N ASP A 649 -9.40 -34.64 -39.45
CA ASP A 649 -10.28 -34.80 -38.29
C ASP A 649 -9.56 -35.48 -37.12
N SER A 650 -8.68 -36.44 -37.38
CA SER A 650 -7.81 -37.07 -36.37
C SER A 650 -6.84 -36.07 -35.70
N ALA A 651 -6.23 -35.18 -36.50
CA ALA A 651 -5.34 -34.13 -35.98
C ALA A 651 -6.08 -33.08 -35.11
N ARG A 652 -7.33 -32.77 -35.46
CA ARG A 652 -8.19 -31.87 -34.67
C ARG A 652 -8.61 -32.51 -33.35
N GLN A 653 -8.94 -33.79 -33.35
CA GLN A 653 -9.28 -34.54 -32.15
C GLN A 653 -8.09 -34.63 -31.19
N ALA A 654 -6.90 -34.97 -31.68
CA ALA A 654 -5.67 -35.02 -30.87
C ALA A 654 -5.32 -33.66 -30.24
N THR A 655 -5.56 -32.56 -30.96
CA THR A 655 -5.34 -31.19 -30.44
C THR A 655 -6.33 -30.83 -29.34
N ALA A 656 -7.60 -31.23 -29.48
CA ALA A 656 -8.63 -30.99 -28.48
C ALA A 656 -8.35 -31.77 -27.18
N ASP A 657 -7.97 -33.05 -27.31
CA ASP A 657 -7.63 -33.92 -26.18
C ASP A 657 -6.39 -33.39 -25.43
N ARG A 658 -5.37 -32.93 -26.16
CA ARG A 658 -4.18 -32.29 -25.56
C ARG A 658 -4.55 -31.06 -24.74
N ARG A 659 -5.40 -30.18 -25.27
CA ARG A 659 -5.88 -28.98 -24.55
C ARG A 659 -6.69 -29.35 -23.31
N GLN A 660 -7.50 -30.41 -23.36
CA GLN A 660 -8.25 -30.88 -22.19
C GLN A 660 -7.33 -31.40 -21.08
N ARG A 661 -6.31 -32.19 -21.42
CA ARG A 661 -5.33 -32.70 -20.45
C ARG A 661 -4.50 -31.57 -19.81
N ILE A 662 -4.10 -30.55 -20.60
CA ILE A 662 -3.43 -29.35 -20.05
C ILE A 662 -4.32 -28.65 -19.00
N ARG A 663 -5.63 -28.49 -19.29
CA ARG A 663 -6.57 -27.89 -18.32
C ARG A 663 -6.72 -28.73 -17.05
N GLN A 664 -6.70 -30.07 -17.16
CA GLN A 664 -6.76 -30.95 -15.99
C GLN A 664 -5.51 -30.79 -15.11
N ILE A 665 -4.32 -30.71 -15.72
CA ILE A 665 -3.07 -30.47 -14.98
C ILE A 665 -3.12 -29.14 -14.22
N ASP A 666 -3.61 -28.07 -14.85
CA ASP A 666 -3.77 -26.77 -14.19
C ASP A 666 -4.70 -26.87 -12.97
N GLN A 667 -5.86 -27.50 -13.14
CA GLN A 667 -6.84 -27.64 -12.05
C GLN A 667 -6.34 -28.51 -10.89
N GLU A 668 -5.61 -29.58 -11.17
CA GLU A 668 -5.00 -30.41 -10.12
C GLU A 668 -3.92 -29.64 -9.36
N THR A 669 -3.13 -28.83 -10.08
CA THR A 669 -2.07 -28.03 -9.48
C THR A 669 -2.64 -26.95 -8.57
N ASP A 670 -3.67 -26.25 -9.03
CA ASP A 670 -4.35 -25.23 -8.24
C ASP A 670 -4.96 -25.81 -6.96
N LYS A 671 -5.59 -27.00 -7.05
CA LYS A 671 -6.10 -27.71 -5.86
C LYS A 671 -5.01 -28.03 -4.85
N LYS A 672 -3.85 -28.53 -5.31
CA LYS A 672 -2.71 -28.84 -4.42
C LYS A 672 -2.13 -27.59 -3.78
N VAL A 673 -2.00 -26.50 -4.54
CA VAL A 673 -1.53 -25.20 -4.03
C VAL A 673 -2.49 -24.67 -2.96
N GLN A 674 -3.80 -24.76 -3.20
CA GLN A 674 -4.80 -24.30 -2.24
C GLN A 674 -4.78 -25.12 -0.94
N ALA A 675 -4.70 -26.45 -1.03
CA ALA A 675 -4.58 -27.32 0.14
C ALA A 675 -3.32 -27.01 0.96
N LEU A 676 -2.22 -26.71 0.27
CA LEU A 676 -0.96 -26.36 0.92
C LEU A 676 -1.03 -25.01 1.66
N ILE A 677 -1.63 -23.99 1.03
CA ILE A 677 -1.85 -22.69 1.68
C ILE A 677 -2.73 -22.84 2.92
N GLN A 678 -3.80 -23.64 2.83
CA GLN A 678 -4.70 -23.89 3.95
C GLN A 678 -4.01 -24.61 5.11
N ALA A 679 -3.22 -25.65 4.82
CA ALA A 679 -2.44 -26.36 5.84
C ALA A 679 -1.40 -25.43 6.50
N GLN A 680 -0.73 -24.58 5.72
CA GLN A 680 0.23 -23.62 6.26
C GLN A 680 -0.45 -22.59 7.16
N HIS A 681 -1.61 -22.08 6.75
CA HIS A 681 -2.38 -21.12 7.54
C HIS A 681 -2.79 -21.71 8.89
N GLN A 682 -3.28 -22.95 8.91
CA GLN A 682 -3.65 -23.65 10.14
C GLN A 682 -2.47 -23.76 11.12
N THR A 683 -1.30 -24.18 10.63
CA THR A 683 -0.07 -24.22 11.43
C THR A 683 0.31 -22.84 11.99
N GLN A 684 0.15 -21.78 11.20
CA GLN A 684 0.45 -20.42 11.65
C GLN A 684 -0.51 -19.94 12.75
N VAL A 685 -1.79 -20.31 12.68
CA VAL A 685 -2.78 -20.01 13.72
C VAL A 685 -2.42 -20.72 15.02
N GLU A 686 -2.14 -22.03 14.97
CA GLU A 686 -1.72 -22.81 16.15
C GLU A 686 -0.44 -22.25 16.79
N GLU A 687 0.53 -21.85 15.97
CA GLU A 687 1.77 -21.23 16.45
C GLU A 687 1.55 -19.84 17.05
N ALA A 688 0.64 -19.05 16.48
CA ALA A 688 0.27 -17.73 16.99
C ALA A 688 -0.37 -17.84 18.39
N GLU A 689 -1.24 -18.83 18.60
CA GLU A 689 -1.87 -19.08 19.90
C GLU A 689 -0.85 -19.45 20.97
N VAL A 690 0.08 -20.36 20.65
CA VAL A 690 1.18 -20.74 21.56
C VAL A 690 2.04 -19.52 21.90
N PHE A 691 2.37 -18.70 20.90
CA PHE A 691 3.15 -17.48 21.07
C PHE A 691 2.43 -16.46 21.96
N MET A 692 1.14 -16.20 21.73
CA MET A 692 0.33 -15.26 22.52
C MET A 692 0.22 -15.69 23.99
N LYS A 693 0.16 -17.00 24.24
CA LYS A 693 0.20 -17.54 25.61
C LYS A 693 1.55 -17.33 26.29
N GLN A 694 2.65 -17.41 25.55
CA GLN A 694 4.00 -17.21 26.09
C GLN A 694 4.33 -15.73 26.32
N ILE A 695 3.92 -14.84 25.40
CA ILE A 695 4.33 -13.43 25.42
C ILE A 695 3.72 -12.64 26.60
N THR A 696 2.56 -13.08 27.08
CA THR A 696 1.82 -12.45 28.19
C THR A 696 2.40 -12.79 29.56
N THR A 697 3.16 -13.89 29.69
CA THR A 697 3.70 -14.36 30.98
C THR A 697 5.17 -14.00 31.21
N VAL A 698 5.84 -13.41 30.22
CA VAL A 698 7.29 -13.14 30.28
C VAL A 698 7.63 -11.68 30.57
N SER A 699 8.85 -11.45 31.08
CA SER A 699 9.41 -10.12 31.33
C SER A 699 9.64 -9.32 30.03
N GLY A 700 9.80 -7.99 30.12
CA GLY A 700 10.01 -7.11 28.96
C GLY A 700 11.15 -7.52 28.02
N PRO A 701 12.38 -7.81 28.51
CA PRO A 701 13.47 -8.26 27.65
C PRO A 701 13.21 -9.61 26.95
N GLU A 702 12.59 -10.55 27.67
CA GLU A 702 12.23 -11.87 27.15
C GLU A 702 11.10 -11.77 26.11
N ARG A 703 10.19 -10.81 26.29
CA ARG A 703 9.13 -10.46 25.33
C ARG A 703 9.70 -10.06 23.97
N THR A 704 10.71 -9.19 23.97
CA THR A 704 11.39 -8.76 22.74
C THR A 704 12.09 -9.92 22.04
N ARG A 705 12.70 -10.83 22.80
CA ARG A 705 13.31 -12.05 22.24
C ARG A 705 12.27 -12.96 21.60
N LEU A 706 11.18 -13.26 22.30
CA LEU A 706 10.10 -14.10 21.77
C LEU A 706 9.45 -13.50 20.53
N LEU A 707 9.26 -12.18 20.47
CA LEU A 707 8.78 -11.49 19.26
C LEU A 707 9.69 -11.74 18.06
N LYS A 708 11.01 -11.58 18.25
CA LYS A 708 11.99 -11.80 17.19
C LYS A 708 12.03 -13.26 16.73
N ASP A 709 11.97 -14.20 17.68
CA ASP A 709 11.97 -15.64 17.38
C ASP A 709 10.68 -16.02 16.61
N TYR A 710 9.53 -15.50 17.02
CA TYR A 710 8.26 -15.71 16.32
C TYR A 710 8.26 -15.11 14.90
N GLU A 711 8.75 -13.89 14.74
CA GLU A 711 8.91 -13.26 13.41
C GLU A 711 9.81 -14.10 12.49
N GLN A 712 10.95 -14.56 13.00
CA GLN A 712 11.87 -15.40 12.24
C GLN A 712 11.21 -16.73 11.84
N LYS A 713 10.44 -17.34 12.75
CA LYS A 713 9.69 -18.56 12.47
C LYS A 713 8.62 -18.35 11.38
N GLN A 714 7.85 -17.27 11.46
CA GLN A 714 6.85 -16.93 10.45
C GLN A 714 7.46 -16.65 9.07
N ARG A 715 8.63 -15.99 9.02
CA ARG A 715 9.36 -15.80 7.76
C ARG A 715 9.79 -17.11 7.14
N ALA A 716 10.44 -18.00 7.91
CA ALA A 716 10.88 -19.31 7.44
C ALA A 716 9.70 -20.15 6.92
N ALA A 717 8.58 -20.13 7.65
CA ALA A 717 7.36 -20.83 7.29
C ALA A 717 6.75 -20.30 5.96
N GLY A 718 6.75 -18.99 5.76
CA GLY A 718 6.31 -18.36 4.50
C GLY A 718 7.28 -18.59 3.32
N GLU A 719 8.55 -18.87 3.57
CA GLU A 719 9.52 -19.26 2.54
C GLU A 719 9.32 -20.71 2.11
N GLN A 720 9.16 -21.62 3.07
CA GLN A 720 8.85 -23.03 2.82
C GLN A 720 7.56 -23.19 1.98
N LEU A 721 6.52 -22.42 2.30
CA LEU A 721 5.28 -22.42 1.49
C LEU A 721 5.56 -21.97 0.05
N ARG A 722 6.36 -20.92 -0.16
CA ARG A 722 6.70 -20.41 -1.49
C ARG A 722 7.45 -21.46 -2.31
N GLU A 723 8.43 -22.14 -1.72
CA GLU A 723 9.17 -23.23 -2.37
C GLU A 723 8.24 -24.36 -2.82
N GLN A 724 7.36 -24.81 -1.93
CA GLN A 724 6.43 -25.92 -2.20
C GLN A 724 5.41 -25.54 -3.31
N VAL A 725 4.91 -24.30 -3.32
CA VAL A 725 4.05 -23.80 -4.42
C VAL A 725 4.81 -23.74 -5.74
N GLN A 726 6.07 -23.30 -5.72
CA GLN A 726 6.91 -23.26 -6.92
C GLN A 726 7.18 -24.68 -7.45
N ALA A 727 7.46 -25.64 -6.57
CA ALA A 727 7.66 -27.05 -6.93
C ALA A 727 6.42 -27.64 -7.62
N LEU A 728 5.22 -27.39 -7.07
CA LEU A 728 3.96 -27.83 -7.68
C LEU A 728 3.74 -27.23 -9.08
N ARG A 729 4.07 -25.95 -9.26
CA ARG A 729 3.96 -25.28 -10.58
C ARG A 729 5.00 -25.79 -11.58
N ALA A 730 6.21 -26.09 -11.11
CA ALA A 730 7.26 -26.68 -11.95
C ALA A 730 6.84 -28.09 -12.43
N GLU A 731 6.32 -28.92 -11.53
CA GLU A 731 5.76 -30.24 -11.85
C GLU A 731 4.63 -30.14 -12.90
N ALA A 732 3.71 -29.18 -12.72
CA ALA A 732 2.62 -28.92 -13.65
C ALA A 732 3.13 -28.55 -15.05
N ASN A 733 4.10 -27.66 -15.12
CA ASN A 733 4.68 -27.23 -16.39
C ASN A 733 5.40 -28.37 -17.10
N GLU A 734 6.07 -29.25 -16.36
CA GLU A 734 6.73 -30.42 -16.95
C GLU A 734 5.69 -31.41 -17.50
N ARG A 735 4.62 -31.70 -16.75
CA ARG A 735 3.50 -32.52 -17.24
C ARG A 735 2.87 -31.94 -18.51
N LYS A 736 2.74 -30.62 -18.63
CA LYS A 736 2.24 -29.96 -19.85
C LYS A 736 3.19 -30.04 -21.02
N ARG A 737 4.51 -30.05 -20.78
CA ARG A 737 5.51 -30.21 -21.85
C ARG A 737 5.54 -31.62 -22.43
N GLN A 738 5.24 -32.63 -21.60
CA GLN A 738 5.15 -34.03 -22.03
C GLN A 738 3.91 -34.31 -22.90
N LEU A 739 2.88 -33.47 -22.79
CA LEU A 739 1.68 -33.49 -23.64
C LEU A 739 1.88 -32.69 -24.92
#